data_AF-A0A419YPE2-F1
#
_entry.id   AF-A0A419YPE2-F1
#
_cell.length_a   1.000
_cell.length_b   1.000
_cell.length_c   1.000
_cell.angle_alpha   90.00
_cell.angle_beta   90.00
_cell.angle_gamma   90.00
#
_symmetry.space_group_name_H-M   'P 1'
#
loop_
_entity.id
_entity.type
_entity.pdbx_description
1 polymer ?
#
loop_
_entity_poly.entity_id
_entity_poly.type
_entity_poly.pdbx_seq_one_letter_code
_entity_poly.pdbx_strand_id
1 'polypeptide(L)'
;MPSHLTRALEVLRAAGVELTAEELLDVLWLAPRLPVGQDAPLAAHAHGGPAARPPAPPADRPAPPRPAEPPPAPVPHHPVHSAAEPAGSAAAPGRSRPERAGRVIRLPGVKALGDELRLGRALRPLNRRRPAAGTPVVDEAATVAAWAESGLPDVVLRSAVEPWLSCVLVVDDGVSMLLWQRLVEELEQLLARVGGFRTVRTLGLRSRPGHEVALAGAPFDPSSRTAPVASLADPTGRTLVLVVTDGVGRAWRDGGMLAALDRWAAAGPTAVLHTLPRRLWTGGALATAVRTVRAPGPGTPNTAWRVEGLHRYRTAPVPVVELTPAALADWASVLAGQGGEARLDLWQPREPRPEPAALPGRDDPTGLAGLDRFRAAASPGAYRLAAYFAAIAPLSIPVMRLVQDAIAEDRAVDTAMLAEVLLGGLMRPWSAETGEVPLTRRQFEFDPEVQHALTEAFPYTDLLGVRRAVTRRIEELVGRAPEFAAWMGGARATGQAVRGTSFATVRADRHPPEQAATAVPRLTGPVSVSHSGYDLRPYFFLSYAHTPRLNARDAADPDLWVAKLFQDLCEEILELTDVPAGHPIGFMDRSMHQGQDWAERLSRELANCRVFVPLYSPRYFKSEACGREWHLFSRRPVYQRRSGGERATGIVPALWVSMEHFRLPRVAAELQFDHDGFGPDYTAEGLYALMKIATYSSQYRTAVHRLAQRIVDVAEHTVIPTGQPADFASQPSAFEPPEPADLVRISVFSYRQSELPADRSGTWYGSRRTDWQPYRPDSVRPLAEDAADIARAMGFRPSIVEFEEESEHLLGAAGPAAPSVVLVDRWALLDTRRREALRRLDRRNIASVVFIEPWNRADGQSLQQERMLDGLGDSLLSTSRAARLRPSLREGGAAAGAPGSLEEFRGEMERAVMRAVTAFESQPAPRPRPEDQTT
;
A
#
# COMPACT_ATOMS: atom_id res chain seq x y z
N MET A 1 6.58 56.55 -46.11
CA MET A 1 5.86 55.37 -46.64
C MET A 1 6.40 55.07 -48.04
N PRO A 2 6.87 53.84 -48.34
CA PRO A 2 7.44 53.52 -49.65
C PRO A 2 6.35 53.59 -50.74
N SER A 3 6.66 54.22 -51.88
CA SER A 3 5.73 54.56 -52.97
C SER A 3 4.92 53.39 -53.55
N HIS A 4 5.44 52.16 -53.40
CA HIS A 4 4.77 50.93 -53.84
C HIS A 4 3.58 50.53 -52.96
N LEU A 5 3.63 50.84 -51.65
CA LEU A 5 2.56 50.51 -50.71
C LEU A 5 1.33 51.40 -50.96
N THR A 6 1.54 52.69 -51.21
CA THR A 6 0.47 53.64 -51.53
C THR A 6 -0.27 53.24 -52.80
N ARG A 7 0.46 52.84 -53.85
CA ARG A 7 -0.13 52.40 -55.11
C ARG A 7 -0.93 51.10 -54.97
N ALA A 8 -0.48 50.17 -54.11
CA ALA A 8 -1.22 48.94 -53.83
C ALA A 8 -2.53 49.21 -53.08
N LEU A 9 -2.51 50.12 -52.09
CA LEU A 9 -3.71 50.54 -51.36
C LEU A 9 -4.73 51.24 -52.26
N GLU A 10 -4.29 52.08 -53.20
CA GLU A 10 -5.18 52.73 -54.17
C GLU A 10 -5.86 51.72 -55.10
N VAL A 11 -5.13 50.71 -55.57
CA VAL A 11 -5.69 49.64 -56.42
C VAL A 11 -6.69 48.77 -55.66
N LEU A 12 -6.39 48.41 -54.40
CA LEU A 12 -7.28 47.62 -53.56
C LEU A 12 -8.54 48.40 -53.19
N ARG A 13 -8.42 49.70 -52.91
CA ARG A 13 -9.57 50.58 -52.68
C ARG A 13 -10.43 50.73 -53.94
N ALA A 14 -9.83 50.83 -55.12
CA ALA A 14 -10.57 50.82 -56.40
C ALA A 14 -11.29 49.49 -56.67
N ALA A 15 -10.81 48.38 -56.09
CA ALA A 15 -11.45 47.06 -56.13
C ALA A 15 -12.46 46.83 -54.99
N GLY A 16 -12.79 47.84 -54.17
CA GLY A 16 -13.77 47.76 -53.09
C GLY A 16 -13.25 47.15 -51.79
N VAL A 17 -11.93 46.98 -51.65
CA VAL A 17 -11.28 46.45 -50.45
C VAL A 17 -10.56 47.59 -49.74
N GLU A 18 -11.19 48.14 -48.70
CA GLU A 18 -10.56 49.16 -47.85
C GLU A 18 -9.66 48.50 -46.80
N LEU A 19 -8.35 48.59 -47.00
CA LEU A 19 -7.34 48.17 -46.03
C LEU A 19 -6.48 49.38 -45.64
N THR A 20 -6.04 49.41 -44.40
CA THR A 20 -5.00 50.31 -43.92
C THR A 20 -3.61 49.82 -44.35
N ALA A 21 -2.61 50.70 -44.26
CA ALA A 21 -1.23 50.34 -44.58
C ALA A 21 -0.69 49.21 -43.67
N GLU A 22 -1.08 49.17 -42.41
CA GLU A 22 -0.73 48.09 -41.48
C GLU A 22 -1.43 46.78 -41.85
N GLU A 23 -2.73 46.82 -42.15
CA GLU A 23 -3.47 45.62 -42.57
C GLU A 23 -2.94 45.03 -43.88
N LEU A 24 -2.52 45.88 -44.84
CA LEU A 24 -1.89 45.39 -46.07
C LEU A 24 -0.54 44.71 -45.78
N LEU A 25 0.25 45.25 -44.86
CA LEU A 25 1.52 44.63 -44.45
C LEU A 25 1.29 43.31 -43.70
N ASP A 26 0.28 43.26 -42.84
CA ASP A 26 -0.12 42.03 -42.14
C ASP A 26 -0.63 40.97 -43.12
N VAL A 27 -1.43 41.35 -44.12
CA VAL A 27 -1.89 40.43 -45.18
C VAL A 27 -0.72 39.90 -46.01
N LEU A 28 0.22 40.77 -46.40
CA LEU A 28 1.42 40.35 -47.14
C LEU A 28 2.36 39.49 -46.30
N TRP A 29 2.40 39.71 -44.98
CA TRP A 29 3.15 38.88 -44.04
C TRP A 29 2.49 37.53 -43.76
N LEU A 30 1.15 37.48 -43.72
CA LEU A 30 0.33 36.28 -43.50
C LEU A 30 0.18 35.41 -44.75
N ALA A 31 0.11 36.00 -45.95
CA ALA A 31 -0.10 35.28 -47.21
C ALA A 31 0.87 34.09 -47.45
N PRO A 32 2.19 34.18 -47.15
CA PRO A 32 3.09 33.03 -47.26
C PRO A 32 3.05 32.05 -46.06
N ARG A 33 2.31 32.37 -44.99
CA ARG A 33 2.29 31.63 -43.71
C ARG A 33 0.95 30.95 -43.42
N LEU A 34 -0.07 31.23 -44.21
CA LEU A 34 -1.36 30.54 -44.15
C LEU A 34 -1.33 29.29 -45.04
N PRO A 35 -1.96 28.18 -44.62
CA PRO A 35 -2.08 26.99 -45.47
C PRO A 35 -2.86 27.33 -46.74
N VAL A 36 -2.32 26.97 -47.90
CA VAL A 36 -2.96 27.17 -49.21
C VAL A 36 -3.60 25.86 -49.64
N GLY A 37 -4.92 25.83 -49.82
CA GLY A 37 -5.66 24.63 -50.21
C GLY A 37 -7.10 24.60 -49.67
N GLN A 38 -7.86 23.59 -50.07
CA GLN A 38 -9.27 23.41 -49.69
C GLN A 38 -9.47 23.10 -48.19
N ASP A 39 -8.39 22.77 -47.47
CA ASP A 39 -8.39 22.47 -46.03
C ASP A 39 -8.04 23.69 -45.14
N ALA A 40 -7.96 24.89 -45.71
CA ALA A 40 -7.77 26.12 -44.93
C ALA A 40 -9.07 26.53 -44.19
N PRO A 41 -9.02 26.96 -42.91
CA PRO A 41 -10.22 27.31 -42.13
C PRO A 41 -11.13 28.37 -42.76
N LEU A 42 -10.55 29.25 -43.59
CA LEU A 42 -11.24 30.29 -44.35
C LEU A 42 -11.83 29.81 -45.69
N ALA A 43 -11.32 28.73 -46.28
CA ALA A 43 -11.88 28.15 -47.50
C ALA A 43 -13.28 27.56 -47.25
N ALA A 44 -13.52 27.03 -46.04
CA ALA A 44 -14.83 26.56 -45.59
C ALA A 44 -15.90 27.67 -45.49
N HIS A 45 -15.50 28.93 -45.38
CA HIS A 45 -16.42 30.09 -45.31
C HIS A 45 -16.66 30.77 -46.67
N ALA A 46 -15.83 30.50 -47.69
CA ALA A 46 -15.90 31.17 -48.99
C ALA A 46 -16.74 30.42 -50.05
N HIS A 47 -17.21 29.19 -49.78
CA HIS A 47 -17.99 28.37 -50.72
C HIS A 47 -19.42 28.07 -50.23
N GLY A 48 -20.06 29.03 -49.55
CA GLY A 48 -21.49 29.00 -49.26
C GLY A 48 -22.30 29.80 -50.30
N GLY A 49 -23.01 29.10 -51.21
CA GLY A 49 -24.07 29.67 -52.04
C GLY A 49 -25.29 30.15 -51.24
N PRO A 50 -26.32 30.75 -51.88
CA PRO A 50 -27.00 31.96 -51.44
C PRO A 50 -27.77 31.85 -50.13
N ALA A 51 -27.69 32.93 -49.35
CA ALA A 51 -28.31 33.12 -48.05
C ALA A 51 -29.80 32.77 -48.02
N ALA A 52 -30.15 31.78 -47.18
CA ALA A 52 -31.51 31.56 -46.76
C ALA A 52 -31.95 32.70 -45.82
N ARG A 53 -33.09 33.30 -46.17
CA ARG A 53 -33.79 34.40 -45.49
C ARG A 53 -34.00 34.09 -43.99
N PRO A 54 -33.75 35.04 -43.07
CA PRO A 54 -33.99 34.80 -41.64
C PRO A 54 -35.50 34.69 -41.35
N PRO A 55 -35.92 33.82 -40.41
CA PRO A 55 -37.32 33.70 -40.01
C PRO A 55 -37.77 34.93 -39.20
N ALA A 56 -39.02 35.32 -39.39
CA ALA A 56 -39.66 36.46 -38.72
C ALA A 56 -39.77 36.27 -37.19
N PRO A 57 -39.75 37.35 -36.39
CA PRO A 57 -39.83 37.26 -34.93
C PRO A 57 -41.27 36.96 -34.46
N PRO A 58 -41.46 36.20 -33.38
CA PRO A 58 -42.75 36.07 -32.72
C PRO A 58 -43.06 37.33 -31.91
N ALA A 59 -44.31 37.81 -32.01
CA ALA A 59 -44.86 38.90 -31.22
C ALA A 59 -45.16 38.47 -29.77
N ASP A 60 -45.21 39.47 -28.90
CA ASP A 60 -45.62 39.47 -27.49
C ASP A 60 -44.66 38.90 -26.43
N ARG A 61 -43.85 39.79 -25.86
CA ARG A 61 -43.48 39.77 -24.42
C ARG A 61 -43.44 41.18 -23.82
N PRO A 62 -43.80 41.35 -22.53
CA PRO A 62 -44.04 42.66 -21.92
C PRO A 62 -42.75 43.40 -21.53
N ALA A 63 -42.87 44.72 -21.40
CA ALA A 63 -41.77 45.67 -21.22
C ALA A 63 -40.96 45.52 -19.91
N PRO A 64 -39.65 45.83 -19.93
CA PRO A 64 -38.81 45.93 -18.72
C PRO A 64 -38.97 47.30 -18.03
N PRO A 65 -38.75 47.39 -16.69
CA PRO A 65 -38.81 48.64 -15.96
C PRO A 65 -37.56 49.51 -16.17
N ARG A 66 -37.73 50.82 -15.99
CA ARG A 66 -36.73 51.89 -16.22
C ARG A 66 -35.50 51.82 -15.27
N PRO A 67 -34.35 52.38 -15.67
CA PRO A 67 -33.13 52.42 -14.86
C PRO A 67 -33.16 53.55 -13.81
N ALA A 68 -32.62 53.27 -12.63
CA ALA A 68 -32.30 54.26 -11.60
C ALA A 68 -30.80 54.68 -11.71
N GLU A 69 -30.53 55.94 -11.38
CA GLU A 69 -29.23 56.64 -11.46
C GLU A 69 -28.10 56.04 -10.58
N PRO A 70 -26.82 56.33 -10.91
CA PRO A 70 -25.66 55.70 -10.29
C PRO A 70 -25.16 56.44 -9.03
N PRO A 71 -24.61 55.74 -8.01
CA PRO A 71 -23.74 56.35 -7.01
C PRO A 71 -22.25 56.31 -7.42
N PRO A 72 -21.40 57.14 -6.79
CA PRO A 72 -20.12 57.56 -7.34
C PRO A 72 -18.98 56.56 -7.12
N ALA A 73 -17.95 56.66 -7.95
CA ALA A 73 -16.71 55.89 -7.86
C ALA A 73 -15.87 56.28 -6.62
N PRO A 74 -15.27 55.29 -5.93
CA PRO A 74 -14.12 55.53 -5.07
C PRO A 74 -12.80 55.03 -5.69
N VAL A 75 -11.75 55.77 -5.33
CA VAL A 75 -10.35 55.80 -5.76
C VAL A 75 -9.55 54.63 -5.11
N PRO A 76 -8.36 54.22 -5.62
CA PRO A 76 -7.74 52.94 -5.31
C PRO A 76 -6.88 52.96 -4.04
N HIS A 77 -6.89 51.86 -3.28
CA HIS A 77 -5.93 51.60 -2.21
C HIS A 77 -5.46 50.13 -2.23
N HIS A 78 -4.16 49.92 -2.39
CA HIS A 78 -3.42 48.74 -1.90
C HIS A 78 -2.92 49.05 -0.47
N PRO A 79 -2.42 48.09 0.35
CA PRO A 79 -2.67 46.65 0.52
C PRO A 79 -2.99 46.33 2.02
N VAL A 80 -2.98 45.04 2.43
CA VAL A 80 -2.53 44.46 3.74
C VAL A 80 -3.44 43.31 4.23
N HIS A 81 -2.76 42.28 4.73
CA HIS A 81 -3.17 40.96 5.17
C HIS A 81 -4.22 40.86 6.29
N SER A 82 -4.83 39.66 6.34
CA SER A 82 -5.25 38.87 7.51
C SER A 82 -6.74 38.75 7.84
N ALA A 83 -7.19 37.48 7.77
CA ALA A 83 -8.12 36.75 8.63
C ALA A 83 -9.39 37.45 9.15
N ALA A 84 -10.56 37.00 8.65
CA ALA A 84 -11.78 36.87 9.44
C ALA A 84 -12.75 35.87 8.77
N GLU A 85 -13.27 34.93 9.56
CA GLU A 85 -14.35 34.01 9.19
C GLU A 85 -15.65 34.75 8.82
N PRO A 86 -16.54 34.15 8.01
CA PRO A 86 -17.93 34.58 7.97
C PRO A 86 -18.80 33.68 8.85
N ALA A 87 -19.28 34.28 9.94
CA ALA A 87 -20.48 33.88 10.67
C ALA A 87 -21.72 33.88 9.77
N GLY A 88 -22.72 33.07 10.17
CA GLY A 88 -23.87 32.68 9.37
C GLY A 88 -24.84 33.78 8.92
N SER A 89 -25.56 33.48 7.84
CA SER A 89 -26.69 34.26 7.35
C SER A 89 -27.94 33.38 7.29
N ALA A 90 -29.03 33.95 7.83
CA ALA A 90 -30.33 33.34 8.08
C ALA A 90 -31.12 33.02 6.80
N ALA A 91 -31.98 32.02 6.93
CA ALA A 91 -32.81 31.45 5.86
C ALA A 91 -34.06 32.28 5.53
N ALA A 92 -34.39 32.32 4.24
CA ALA A 92 -35.75 32.53 3.72
C ALA A 92 -36.12 31.34 2.81
N PRO A 93 -37.37 30.84 2.83
CA PRO A 93 -37.72 29.53 2.28
C PRO A 93 -38.18 29.58 0.82
N GLY A 94 -38.00 28.46 0.12
CA GLY A 94 -38.80 28.14 -1.08
C GLY A 94 -38.11 28.36 -2.42
N ARG A 95 -37.15 27.50 -2.76
CA ARG A 95 -36.90 27.00 -4.12
C ARG A 95 -35.98 25.77 -4.01
N SER A 96 -36.47 24.62 -4.44
CA SER A 96 -35.76 23.35 -4.52
C SER A 96 -34.48 23.52 -5.33
N ARG A 97 -33.35 23.52 -4.62
CA ARG A 97 -32.00 23.65 -5.14
C ARG A 97 -31.54 22.25 -5.58
N PRO A 98 -30.88 22.08 -6.74
CA PRO A 98 -30.30 20.80 -7.09
C PRO A 98 -29.27 20.43 -6.01
N GLU A 99 -29.23 19.13 -5.70
CA GLU A 99 -28.37 18.52 -4.70
C GLU A 99 -26.94 19.02 -4.84
N ARG A 100 -26.36 19.50 -3.72
CA ARG A 100 -25.00 20.02 -3.66
C ARG A 100 -24.03 18.93 -4.13
N ALA A 101 -23.43 19.13 -5.31
CA ALA A 101 -22.28 18.39 -5.77
C ALA A 101 -21.21 18.39 -4.67
N GLY A 102 -20.86 17.19 -4.19
CA GLY A 102 -19.91 16.99 -3.11
C GLY A 102 -18.56 17.65 -3.41
N ARG A 103 -18.07 18.45 -2.46
CA ARG A 103 -16.79 19.13 -2.53
C ARG A 103 -15.65 18.10 -2.48
N VAL A 104 -14.65 18.29 -3.34
CA VAL A 104 -13.52 17.36 -3.54
C VAL A 104 -12.41 17.71 -2.54
N ILE A 105 -11.95 16.70 -1.78
CA ILE A 105 -10.97 16.86 -0.69
C ILE A 105 -9.61 16.32 -1.10
N ARG A 106 -8.58 16.97 -0.56
CA ARG A 106 -7.16 16.71 -0.79
C ARG A 106 -6.61 16.02 0.46
N LEU A 107 -6.18 14.76 0.35
CA LEU A 107 -5.50 14.07 1.46
C LEU A 107 -4.09 14.68 1.66
N PRO A 108 -3.68 15.01 2.90
CA PRO A 108 -2.30 15.39 3.19
C PRO A 108 -1.39 14.15 3.13
N GLY A 109 -0.98 13.77 1.91
CA GLY A 109 0.04 12.74 1.70
C GLY A 109 1.47 13.22 1.98
N VAL A 110 2.41 12.28 1.94
CA VAL A 110 3.85 12.54 1.84
C VAL A 110 4.16 13.25 0.51
N LYS A 111 5.24 14.05 0.43
CA LYS A 111 5.68 14.67 -0.84
C LYS A 111 5.86 13.59 -1.91
N ALA A 112 5.26 13.80 -3.08
CA ALA A 112 5.34 12.85 -4.19
C ALA A 112 6.63 13.04 -5.01
N LEU A 113 7.14 14.26 -5.03
CA LEU A 113 8.36 14.67 -5.72
C LEU A 113 9.55 14.62 -4.76
N GLY A 114 10.41 13.63 -4.93
CA GLY A 114 11.68 13.53 -4.21
C GLY A 114 12.72 14.55 -4.71
N ASP A 115 13.66 14.94 -3.83
CA ASP A 115 14.84 15.73 -4.22
C ASP A 115 14.55 17.04 -5.02
N GLU A 116 13.49 17.78 -4.67
CA GLU A 116 13.08 19.05 -5.32
C GLU A 116 14.24 20.02 -5.60
N LEU A 117 15.19 20.13 -4.68
CA LEU A 117 16.37 20.99 -4.84
C LEU A 117 17.27 20.54 -5.99
N ARG A 118 17.47 19.24 -6.18
CA ARG A 118 18.28 18.69 -7.28
C ARG A 118 17.51 18.79 -8.60
N LEU A 119 16.20 18.56 -8.60
CA LEU A 119 15.34 18.75 -9.77
C LEU A 119 15.33 20.23 -10.23
N GLY A 120 15.18 21.17 -9.29
CA GLY A 120 15.27 22.60 -9.58
C GLY A 120 16.65 23.02 -10.11
N ARG A 121 17.74 22.43 -9.59
CA ARG A 121 19.10 22.63 -10.13
C ARG A 121 19.26 22.08 -11.54
N ALA A 122 18.66 20.93 -11.84
CA ALA A 122 18.70 20.31 -13.17
C ALA A 122 18.03 21.19 -14.24
N LEU A 123 17.00 21.97 -13.85
CA LEU A 123 16.30 22.90 -14.75
C LEU A 123 16.95 24.28 -14.86
N ARG A 124 17.98 24.57 -14.06
CA ARG A 124 18.69 25.86 -14.09
C ARG A 124 19.19 26.30 -15.48
N PRO A 125 19.62 25.40 -16.40
CA PRO A 125 19.95 25.78 -17.78
C PRO A 125 18.83 26.54 -18.52
N LEU A 126 17.57 26.30 -18.14
CA LEU A 126 16.40 26.96 -18.73
C LEU A 126 16.13 28.37 -18.20
N ASN A 127 16.84 28.82 -17.16
CA ASN A 127 16.71 30.18 -16.57
C ASN A 127 17.36 31.26 -17.44
N ARG A 128 17.15 31.21 -18.75
CA ARG A 128 17.65 32.21 -19.69
C ARG A 128 16.69 33.40 -19.73
N ARG A 129 17.28 34.58 -19.87
CA ARG A 129 16.56 35.84 -20.06
C ARG A 129 16.79 36.34 -21.47
N ARG A 130 15.80 37.08 -21.98
CA ARG A 130 15.90 37.77 -23.26
C ARG A 130 15.33 39.19 -23.14
N PRO A 131 15.66 40.09 -24.07
CA PRO A 131 14.94 41.35 -24.20
C PRO A 131 13.45 41.10 -24.46
N ALA A 132 12.59 41.73 -23.67
CA ALA A 132 11.15 41.74 -23.87
C ALA A 132 10.81 42.59 -25.10
N ALA A 133 9.85 42.14 -25.90
CA ALA A 133 9.41 42.86 -27.09
C ALA A 133 8.48 44.06 -26.78
N GLY A 134 8.38 44.47 -25.51
CA GLY A 134 7.47 45.52 -25.03
C GLY A 134 8.14 46.88 -24.86
N THR A 135 7.41 47.82 -24.25
CA THR A 135 7.88 49.17 -23.96
C THR A 135 9.17 49.12 -23.13
N PRO A 136 10.24 49.85 -23.52
CA PRO A 136 11.46 49.89 -22.75
C PRO A 136 11.19 50.48 -21.35
N VAL A 137 11.92 49.98 -20.36
CA VAL A 137 11.79 50.37 -18.95
C VAL A 137 12.90 51.36 -18.62
N VAL A 138 12.62 52.29 -17.72
CA VAL A 138 13.62 53.26 -17.24
C VAL A 138 14.78 52.51 -16.55
N ASP A 139 16.00 52.78 -16.99
CA ASP A 139 17.21 52.39 -16.27
C ASP A 139 17.48 53.46 -15.21
N GLU A 140 16.97 53.24 -14.00
CA GLU A 140 17.09 54.19 -12.89
C GLU A 140 18.55 54.56 -12.60
N ALA A 141 19.46 53.58 -12.61
CA ALA A 141 20.87 53.82 -12.31
C ALA A 141 21.55 54.66 -13.40
N ALA A 142 21.32 54.32 -14.68
CA ALA A 142 21.87 55.08 -15.80
C ALA A 142 21.22 56.47 -15.94
N THR A 143 19.94 56.60 -15.61
CA THR A 143 19.22 57.88 -15.56
C THR A 143 19.79 58.80 -14.48
N VAL A 144 20.01 58.28 -13.27
CA VAL A 144 20.64 59.04 -12.18
C VAL A 144 22.06 59.45 -12.52
N ALA A 145 22.86 58.55 -13.13
CA ALA A 145 24.22 58.86 -13.54
C ALA A 145 24.26 59.94 -14.65
N ALA A 146 23.44 59.79 -15.69
CA ALA A 146 23.34 60.76 -16.78
C ALA A 146 22.87 62.13 -16.27
N TRP A 147 21.94 62.16 -15.32
CA TRP A 147 21.48 63.40 -14.70
C TRP A 147 22.57 64.03 -13.83
N ALA A 148 23.29 63.23 -13.03
CA ALA A 148 24.39 63.72 -12.20
C ALA A 148 25.55 64.30 -13.02
N GLU A 149 25.85 63.73 -14.19
CA GLU A 149 26.92 64.18 -15.07
C GLU A 149 26.52 65.38 -15.96
N SER A 150 25.30 65.38 -16.50
CA SER A 150 24.86 66.40 -17.47
C SER A 150 24.11 67.58 -16.84
N GLY A 151 23.58 67.42 -15.62
CA GLY A 151 22.69 68.40 -14.98
C GLY A 151 21.28 68.50 -15.59
N LEU A 152 20.98 67.70 -16.63
CA LEU A 152 19.69 67.67 -17.31
C LEU A 152 18.90 66.41 -16.92
N PRO A 153 17.57 66.50 -16.73
CA PRO A 153 16.74 65.36 -16.33
C PRO A 153 16.44 64.46 -17.54
N ASP A 154 17.46 63.81 -18.08
CA ASP A 154 17.33 62.92 -19.24
C ASP A 154 17.11 61.46 -18.80
N VAL A 155 16.08 60.80 -19.36
CA VAL A 155 15.65 59.47 -18.94
C VAL A 155 16.28 58.40 -19.83
N VAL A 156 17.16 57.59 -19.25
CA VAL A 156 17.80 56.49 -19.97
C VAL A 156 16.87 55.28 -19.95
N LEU A 157 16.49 54.78 -21.12
CA LEU A 157 15.63 53.63 -21.29
C LEU A 157 16.45 52.38 -21.64
N ARG A 158 16.07 51.23 -21.08
CA ARG A 158 16.62 49.91 -21.43
C ARG A 158 15.51 48.93 -21.81
N SER A 159 15.82 47.96 -22.66
CA SER A 159 14.89 46.85 -22.91
C SER A 159 14.66 46.06 -21.61
N ALA A 160 13.40 45.85 -21.23
CA ALA A 160 13.08 44.98 -20.11
C ALA A 160 13.58 43.56 -20.40
N VAL A 161 13.99 42.81 -19.38
CA VAL A 161 14.38 41.41 -19.53
C VAL A 161 13.27 40.49 -19.02
N GLU A 162 12.91 39.50 -19.83
CA GLU A 162 11.89 38.52 -19.48
C GLU A 162 12.41 37.09 -19.63
N PRO A 163 11.77 36.11 -18.97
CA PRO A 163 12.03 34.71 -19.26
C PRO A 163 11.73 34.41 -20.73
N TRP A 164 12.59 33.61 -21.35
CA TRP A 164 12.56 33.38 -22.79
C TRP A 164 11.48 32.40 -23.27
N LEU A 165 10.94 31.55 -22.38
CA LEU A 165 9.92 30.55 -22.67
C LEU A 165 8.69 30.70 -21.76
N SER A 166 7.52 30.34 -22.26
CA SER A 166 6.34 29.96 -21.48
C SER A 166 6.25 28.43 -21.42
N CYS A 167 5.80 27.86 -20.31
CA CYS A 167 5.66 26.41 -20.14
C CYS A 167 4.17 26.03 -20.08
N VAL A 168 3.78 25.04 -20.87
CA VAL A 168 2.46 24.41 -20.81
C VAL A 168 2.63 22.95 -20.43
N LEU A 169 2.14 22.59 -19.25
CA LEU A 169 2.09 21.23 -18.74
C LEU A 169 0.79 20.58 -19.22
N VAL A 170 0.89 19.60 -20.12
CA VAL A 170 -0.25 18.88 -20.69
C VAL A 170 -0.33 17.52 -20.00
N VAL A 171 -1.33 17.32 -19.15
CA VAL A 171 -1.43 16.17 -18.25
C VAL A 171 -2.43 15.17 -18.80
N ASP A 172 -1.99 13.93 -19.03
CA ASP A 172 -2.87 12.81 -19.38
C ASP A 172 -3.94 12.60 -18.31
N ASP A 173 -5.21 12.53 -18.72
CA ASP A 173 -6.35 12.41 -17.81
C ASP A 173 -6.90 10.98 -17.66
N GLY A 174 -6.12 9.98 -18.07
CA GLY A 174 -6.40 8.57 -17.83
C GLY A 174 -6.59 8.20 -16.36
N VAL A 175 -7.25 7.06 -16.09
CA VAL A 175 -7.59 6.66 -14.72
C VAL A 175 -6.36 6.38 -13.86
N SER A 176 -5.32 5.81 -14.44
CA SER A 176 -4.03 5.57 -13.79
C SER A 176 -3.30 6.88 -13.44
N MET A 177 -3.59 7.98 -14.15
CA MET A 177 -3.03 9.30 -13.86
C MET A 177 -3.56 9.94 -12.58
N LEU A 178 -4.62 9.37 -11.97
CA LEU A 178 -5.07 9.76 -10.63
C LEU A 178 -4.00 9.52 -9.55
N LEU A 179 -3.12 8.52 -9.74
CA LEU A 179 -2.00 8.25 -8.83
C LEU A 179 -1.00 9.41 -8.78
N TRP A 180 -0.86 10.12 -9.90
CA TRP A 180 0.18 11.10 -10.16
C TRP A 180 -0.30 12.55 -9.98
N GLN A 181 -1.56 12.77 -9.59
CA GLN A 181 -2.13 14.11 -9.40
C GLN A 181 -1.27 15.02 -8.53
N ARG A 182 -0.80 14.49 -7.40
CA ARG A 182 0.06 15.25 -6.49
C ARG A 182 1.43 15.55 -7.10
N LEU A 183 2.01 14.58 -7.81
CA LEU A 183 3.29 14.76 -8.50
C LEU A 183 3.18 15.86 -9.55
N VAL A 184 2.08 15.92 -10.30
CA VAL A 184 1.80 16.96 -11.29
C VAL A 184 1.74 18.35 -10.66
N GLU A 185 1.05 18.50 -9.54
CA GLU A 185 0.95 19.79 -8.85
C GLU A 185 2.26 20.23 -8.21
N GLU A 186 3.01 19.29 -7.61
CA GLU A 186 4.34 19.57 -7.07
C GLU A 186 5.32 19.95 -8.20
N LEU A 187 5.19 19.32 -9.38
CA LEU A 187 5.95 19.68 -10.57
C LEU A 187 5.57 21.06 -11.11
N GLU A 188 4.29 21.40 -11.19
CA GLU A 188 3.83 22.75 -11.57
C GLU A 188 4.42 23.81 -10.64
N GLN A 189 4.36 23.58 -9.33
CA GLN A 189 4.95 24.47 -8.32
C GLN A 189 6.47 24.56 -8.47
N LEU A 190 7.15 23.45 -8.75
CA LEU A 190 8.60 23.43 -8.98
C LEU A 190 8.97 24.26 -10.23
N LEU A 191 8.27 24.06 -11.35
CA LEU A 191 8.49 24.82 -12.58
C LEU A 191 8.24 26.32 -12.38
N ALA A 192 7.20 26.69 -11.62
CA ALA A 192 6.93 28.08 -11.26
C ALA A 192 8.04 28.68 -10.38
N ARG A 193 8.55 27.93 -9.38
CA ARG A 193 9.61 28.37 -8.46
C ARG A 193 10.98 28.51 -9.11
N VAL A 194 11.27 27.73 -10.15
CA VAL A 194 12.55 27.80 -10.89
C VAL A 194 12.76 29.19 -11.52
N GLY A 195 11.68 29.91 -11.84
CA GLY A 195 11.74 31.31 -12.31
C GLY A 195 12.27 31.48 -13.75
N GLY A 196 12.39 30.38 -14.50
CA GLY A 196 12.86 30.33 -15.89
C GLY A 196 11.78 30.51 -16.95
N PHE A 197 10.51 30.52 -16.53
CA PHE A 197 9.36 30.60 -17.44
C PHE A 197 8.56 31.88 -17.19
N ARG A 198 8.02 32.45 -18.27
CA ARG A 198 7.18 33.65 -18.25
C ARG A 198 5.82 33.36 -17.64
N THR A 199 5.27 32.20 -18.01
CA THR A 199 4.02 31.65 -17.48
C THR A 199 4.17 30.13 -17.38
N VAL A 200 3.53 29.53 -16.39
CA VAL A 200 3.35 28.08 -16.28
C VAL A 200 1.84 27.84 -16.28
N ARG A 201 1.35 27.01 -17.19
CA ARG A 201 -0.08 26.67 -17.31
C ARG A 201 -0.25 25.16 -17.37
N THR A 202 -1.25 24.64 -16.67
CA THR A 202 -1.58 23.21 -16.68
C THR A 202 -2.88 22.99 -17.44
N LEU A 203 -2.88 22.05 -18.38
CA LEU A 203 -4.03 21.62 -19.17
C LEU A 203 -4.22 20.11 -19.06
N GLY A 204 -5.46 19.64 -19.15
CA GLY A 204 -5.75 18.20 -19.26
C GLY A 204 -5.69 17.71 -20.71
N LEU A 205 -5.33 16.45 -20.92
CA LEU A 205 -5.33 15.79 -22.22
C LEU A 205 -6.42 14.72 -22.23
N ARG A 206 -7.51 14.97 -22.94
CA ARG A 206 -8.66 14.07 -23.07
C ARG A 206 -8.55 13.18 -24.29
N SER A 207 -8.76 11.89 -24.08
CA SER A 207 -8.98 10.91 -25.15
C SER A 207 -10.33 10.21 -24.95
N ARG A 208 -11.29 10.47 -25.84
CA ARG A 208 -12.61 9.80 -25.83
C ARG A 208 -12.68 8.72 -26.93
N PRO A 209 -13.46 7.64 -26.73
CA PRO A 209 -13.70 6.66 -27.78
C PRO A 209 -14.24 7.32 -29.06
N GLY A 210 -13.60 7.05 -30.19
CA GLY A 210 -14.02 7.55 -31.50
C GLY A 210 -13.79 9.04 -31.78
N HIS A 211 -13.08 9.76 -30.91
CA HIS A 211 -12.80 11.19 -31.09
C HIS A 211 -11.29 11.46 -31.05
N GLU A 212 -10.86 12.51 -31.77
CA GLU A 212 -9.48 13.01 -31.69
C GLU A 212 -9.12 13.47 -30.28
N VAL A 213 -7.82 13.47 -29.98
CA VAL A 213 -7.28 13.98 -28.72
C VAL A 213 -7.60 15.47 -28.59
N ALA A 214 -8.05 15.89 -27.41
CA ALA A 214 -8.43 17.27 -27.13
C ALA A 214 -7.81 17.77 -25.81
N LEU A 215 -7.65 19.09 -25.70
CA LEU A 215 -7.13 19.75 -24.51
C LEU A 215 -8.27 20.23 -23.62
N ALA A 216 -8.17 20.00 -22.32
CA ALA A 216 -9.12 20.46 -21.31
C ALA A 216 -8.54 21.61 -20.49
N GLY A 217 -9.40 22.54 -20.06
CA GLY A 217 -9.00 23.69 -19.24
C GLY A 217 -8.35 23.32 -17.89
N ALA A 218 -8.66 22.16 -17.34
CA ALA A 218 -8.02 21.59 -16.16
C ALA A 218 -7.97 20.05 -16.28
N PRO A 219 -6.92 19.39 -15.74
CA PRO A 219 -6.82 17.94 -15.73
C PRO A 219 -7.83 17.33 -14.74
N PHE A 220 -8.33 16.13 -15.05
CA PHE A 220 -9.28 15.34 -14.23
C PHE A 220 -10.64 16.02 -13.94
N ASP A 221 -10.92 17.19 -14.51
CA ASP A 221 -12.21 17.86 -14.42
C ASP A 221 -13.07 17.51 -15.65
N PRO A 222 -14.14 16.71 -15.49
CA PRO A 222 -15.00 16.33 -16.60
C PRO A 222 -15.83 17.51 -17.12
N SER A 223 -16.05 18.56 -16.31
CA SER A 223 -16.88 19.72 -16.67
C SER A 223 -16.13 20.78 -17.49
N SER A 224 -14.79 20.71 -17.51
CA SER A 224 -13.96 21.66 -18.24
C SER A 224 -14.25 21.65 -19.75
N ARG A 225 -14.25 22.82 -20.38
CA ARG A 225 -14.38 22.95 -21.85
C ARG A 225 -13.15 22.35 -22.53
N THR A 226 -13.36 21.80 -23.73
CA THR A 226 -12.27 21.27 -24.56
C THR A 226 -11.87 22.24 -25.67
N ALA A 227 -10.62 22.15 -26.09
CA ALA A 227 -10.04 22.87 -27.22
C ALA A 227 -9.23 21.90 -28.10
N PRO A 228 -9.10 22.17 -29.42
CA PRO A 228 -8.26 21.37 -30.30
C PRO A 228 -6.78 21.44 -29.92
N VAL A 229 -6.02 20.37 -30.12
CA VAL A 229 -4.56 20.33 -29.85
C VAL A 229 -3.77 21.42 -30.60
N ALA A 230 -4.30 21.90 -31.73
CA ALA A 230 -3.72 22.99 -32.51
C ALA A 230 -3.66 24.33 -31.74
N SER A 231 -4.44 24.51 -30.66
CA SER A 231 -4.43 25.76 -29.88
C SER A 231 -3.12 26.00 -29.12
N LEU A 232 -2.25 24.99 -29.00
CA LEU A 232 -0.91 25.10 -28.40
C LEU A 232 0.21 25.32 -29.42
N ALA A 233 -0.10 25.34 -30.72
CA ALA A 233 0.89 25.64 -31.74
C ALA A 233 1.23 27.14 -31.70
N ASP A 234 2.26 27.49 -30.93
CA ASP A 234 2.79 28.85 -30.84
C ASP A 234 3.78 29.11 -31.99
N PRO A 235 3.43 29.94 -33.00
CA PRO A 235 4.30 30.19 -34.15
C PRO A 235 5.56 30.96 -33.78
N THR A 236 5.62 31.55 -32.59
CA THR A 236 6.82 32.26 -32.11
C THR A 236 7.90 31.31 -31.59
N GLY A 237 7.58 30.02 -31.41
CA GLY A 237 8.48 29.01 -30.84
C GLY A 237 8.84 29.24 -29.37
N ARG A 238 8.02 30.01 -28.64
CA ARG A 238 8.31 30.45 -27.26
C ARG A 238 7.57 29.62 -26.22
N THR A 239 6.75 28.68 -26.65
CA THR A 239 5.98 27.81 -25.78
C THR A 239 6.64 26.43 -25.73
N LEU A 240 7.12 26.07 -24.55
CA LEU A 240 7.54 24.72 -24.21
C LEU A 240 6.30 23.90 -23.85
N VAL A 241 6.08 22.80 -24.57
CA VAL A 241 5.03 21.82 -24.25
C VAL A 241 5.65 20.63 -23.53
N LEU A 242 5.25 20.41 -22.28
CA LEU A 242 5.65 19.27 -21.47
C LEU A 242 4.44 18.35 -21.23
N VAL A 243 4.42 17.19 -21.89
CA VAL A 243 3.34 16.22 -21.72
C VAL A 243 3.66 15.30 -20.55
N VAL A 244 2.82 15.25 -19.52
CA VAL A 244 3.01 14.38 -18.34
C VAL A 244 2.07 13.19 -18.45
N THR A 245 2.63 11.98 -18.50
CA THR A 245 1.85 10.74 -18.69
C THR A 245 2.56 9.52 -18.10
N ASP A 246 1.79 8.47 -17.83
CA ASP A 246 2.28 7.12 -17.57
C ASP A 246 2.34 6.24 -18.82
N GLY A 247 1.94 6.76 -19.99
CA GLY A 247 2.00 6.07 -21.28
C GLY A 247 0.96 4.95 -21.46
N VAL A 248 -0.07 4.88 -20.60
CA VAL A 248 -1.09 3.82 -20.60
C VAL A 248 -2.36 4.25 -21.36
N GLY A 249 -2.59 5.57 -21.42
CA GLY A 249 -3.74 6.18 -22.09
C GLY A 249 -3.95 5.66 -23.52
N ARG A 250 -5.21 5.54 -23.94
CA ARG A 250 -5.60 4.96 -25.24
C ARG A 250 -4.91 5.65 -26.42
N ALA A 251 -4.82 6.98 -26.39
CA ALA A 251 -4.20 7.81 -27.42
C ALA A 251 -2.73 7.45 -27.70
N TRP A 252 -2.03 6.85 -26.74
CA TRP A 252 -0.66 6.36 -26.92
C TRP A 252 -0.61 5.00 -27.61
N ARG A 253 -1.64 4.16 -27.42
CA ARG A 253 -1.74 2.82 -28.02
C ARG A 253 -2.25 2.83 -29.44
N ASP A 254 -3.25 3.67 -29.73
CA ASP A 254 -3.88 3.77 -31.05
C ASP A 254 -3.19 4.78 -31.97
N GLY A 255 -2.09 5.39 -31.53
CA GLY A 255 -1.32 6.37 -32.28
C GLY A 255 -1.95 7.76 -32.34
N GLY A 256 -3.07 8.02 -31.65
CA GLY A 256 -3.74 9.32 -31.62
C GLY A 256 -2.84 10.48 -31.14
N MET A 257 -1.82 10.19 -30.32
CA MET A 257 -0.83 11.18 -29.88
C MET A 257 0.19 11.60 -30.94
N LEU A 258 0.37 10.82 -32.01
CA LEU A 258 1.37 11.10 -33.04
C LEU A 258 1.14 12.46 -33.71
N ALA A 259 -0.08 12.70 -34.18
CA ALA A 259 -0.43 13.95 -34.84
C ALA A 259 -0.31 15.18 -33.91
N ALA A 260 -0.62 15.01 -32.62
CA ALA A 260 -0.51 16.07 -31.63
C ALA A 260 0.97 16.40 -31.33
N LEU A 261 1.78 15.38 -31.06
CA LEU A 261 3.20 15.55 -30.76
C LEU A 261 3.98 16.09 -31.95
N ASP A 262 3.77 15.57 -33.16
CA ASP A 262 4.44 16.08 -34.37
C ASP A 262 4.13 17.57 -34.60
N ARG A 263 2.87 17.97 -34.36
CA ARG A 263 2.45 19.36 -34.50
C ARG A 263 3.12 20.27 -33.47
N TRP A 264 3.12 19.90 -32.19
CA TRP A 264 3.75 20.71 -31.13
C TRP A 264 5.26 20.77 -31.32
N ALA A 265 5.88 19.64 -31.65
CA ALA A 265 7.31 19.50 -31.87
C ALA A 265 7.81 20.22 -33.15
N ALA A 266 6.91 20.48 -34.10
CA ALA A 266 7.19 21.34 -35.26
C ALA A 266 7.09 22.84 -34.92
N ALA A 267 6.21 23.24 -34.01
CA ALA A 267 6.01 24.64 -33.63
C ALA A 267 7.04 25.13 -32.60
N GLY A 268 7.50 24.27 -31.70
CA GLY A 268 8.40 24.64 -30.61
C GLY A 268 8.97 23.43 -29.86
N PRO A 269 9.70 23.68 -28.76
CA PRO A 269 10.26 22.61 -27.95
C PRO A 269 9.15 21.81 -27.27
N THR A 270 9.18 20.49 -27.45
CA THR A 270 8.20 19.56 -26.90
C THR A 270 8.91 18.38 -26.27
N ALA A 271 8.48 17.94 -25.09
CA ALA A 271 8.99 16.74 -24.44
C ALA A 271 7.88 16.01 -23.68
N VAL A 272 8.07 14.71 -23.46
CA VAL A 272 7.20 13.88 -22.62
C VAL A 272 7.92 13.62 -21.30
N LEU A 273 7.29 13.94 -20.17
CA LEU A 273 7.71 13.55 -18.84
C LEU A 273 6.98 12.27 -18.44
N HIS A 274 7.74 11.19 -18.29
CA HIS A 274 7.20 9.90 -17.90
C HIS A 274 7.10 9.81 -16.37
N THR A 275 5.90 9.50 -15.86
CA THR A 275 5.67 9.39 -14.40
C THR A 275 6.21 8.08 -13.82
N LEU A 276 6.13 6.98 -14.58
CA LEU A 276 6.72 5.70 -14.21
C LEU A 276 8.26 5.71 -14.27
N PRO A 277 8.94 4.99 -13.37
CA PRO A 277 10.37 4.75 -13.46
C PRO A 277 10.73 3.93 -14.70
N ARG A 278 11.95 4.12 -15.21
CA ARG A 278 12.40 3.56 -16.50
C ARG A 278 12.23 2.04 -16.63
N ARG A 279 12.34 1.30 -15.53
CA ARG A 279 12.15 -0.16 -15.49
C ARG A 279 10.75 -0.62 -15.93
N LEU A 280 9.73 0.25 -15.80
CA LEU A 280 8.33 -0.07 -16.12
C LEU A 280 7.92 0.37 -17.54
N TRP A 281 8.81 0.98 -18.31
CA TRP A 281 8.47 1.50 -19.65
C TRP A 281 8.27 0.37 -20.68
N THR A 282 8.89 -0.80 -20.48
CA THR A 282 8.89 -1.94 -21.42
C THR A 282 7.51 -2.54 -21.69
N GLY A 283 6.53 -2.32 -20.79
CA GLY A 283 5.15 -2.74 -20.94
C GLY A 283 4.18 -1.66 -21.46
N GLY A 284 4.62 -0.40 -21.52
CA GLY A 284 3.78 0.75 -21.91
C GLY A 284 3.64 0.95 -23.42
N ALA A 285 2.72 1.83 -23.81
CA ALA A 285 2.54 2.23 -25.21
C ALA A 285 3.63 3.22 -25.69
N LEU A 286 4.40 3.77 -24.76
CA LEU A 286 5.37 4.84 -24.98
C LEU A 286 6.78 4.27 -25.20
N ALA A 287 6.97 3.60 -26.34
CA ALA A 287 8.27 3.01 -26.70
C ALA A 287 9.34 4.10 -26.92
N THR A 288 10.57 3.85 -26.47
CA THR A 288 11.69 4.79 -26.62
C THR A 288 12.92 4.11 -27.23
N ALA A 289 13.81 4.91 -27.83
CA ALA A 289 15.16 4.49 -28.16
C ALA A 289 16.16 5.58 -27.78
N VAL A 290 17.24 5.18 -27.11
CA VAL A 290 18.33 6.09 -26.76
C VAL A 290 19.06 6.54 -28.02
N ARG A 291 19.14 7.85 -28.22
CA ARG A 291 19.85 8.47 -29.35
C ARG A 291 20.69 9.65 -28.88
N THR A 292 21.80 9.89 -29.56
CA THR A 292 22.59 11.11 -29.39
C THR A 292 21.92 12.23 -30.17
N VAL A 293 21.65 13.36 -29.50
CA VAL A 293 20.95 14.51 -30.08
C VAL A 293 21.73 15.81 -29.87
N ARG A 294 21.51 16.74 -30.80
CA ARG A 294 22.04 18.10 -30.74
C ARG A 294 21.01 19.12 -31.22
N ALA A 295 20.70 20.10 -30.38
CA ALA A 295 19.88 21.24 -30.77
C ALA A 295 20.76 22.29 -31.49
N PRO A 296 20.30 22.87 -32.62
CA PRO A 296 21.06 23.91 -33.33
C PRO A 296 21.13 25.25 -32.58
N GLY A 297 20.22 25.47 -31.62
CA GLY A 297 20.20 26.66 -30.79
C GLY A 297 19.25 26.49 -29.61
N PRO A 298 19.23 27.46 -28.69
CA PRO A 298 18.36 27.41 -27.53
C PRO A 298 16.89 27.46 -27.98
N GLY A 299 16.06 26.55 -27.47
CA GLY A 299 14.59 26.59 -27.63
C GLY A 299 14.10 26.25 -29.04
N THR A 300 14.97 25.71 -29.90
CA THR A 300 14.60 25.37 -31.27
C THR A 300 13.60 24.21 -31.30
N PRO A 301 12.63 24.20 -32.25
CA PRO A 301 11.70 23.09 -32.43
C PRO A 301 12.43 21.76 -32.57
N ASN A 302 11.84 20.68 -32.07
CA ASN A 302 12.45 19.35 -32.10
C ASN A 302 12.77 18.90 -33.52
N THR A 303 11.95 19.30 -34.51
CA THR A 303 12.18 19.00 -35.93
C THR A 303 13.51 19.56 -36.47
N ALA A 304 14.09 20.56 -35.80
CA ALA A 304 15.39 21.13 -36.16
C ALA A 304 16.58 20.41 -35.47
N TRP A 305 16.33 19.48 -34.54
CA TRP A 305 17.38 18.76 -33.83
C TRP A 305 18.11 17.80 -34.77
N ARG A 306 19.43 17.67 -34.58
CA ARG A 306 20.25 16.65 -35.26
C ARG A 306 20.28 15.40 -34.39
N VAL A 307 20.01 14.25 -34.98
CA VAL A 307 19.98 12.95 -34.29
C VAL A 307 20.95 12.00 -35.00
N GLU A 308 21.81 11.33 -34.22
CA GLU A 308 22.81 10.39 -34.75
C GLU A 308 22.17 9.19 -35.47
N GLY A 309 22.74 8.82 -36.62
CA GLY A 309 22.37 7.61 -37.37
C GLY A 309 21.15 7.71 -38.30
N LEU A 310 20.50 8.87 -38.41
CA LEU A 310 19.32 9.06 -39.28
C LEU A 310 19.35 10.42 -39.98
N HIS A 311 19.34 10.42 -41.32
CA HIS A 311 19.43 11.66 -42.10
C HIS A 311 18.12 12.46 -42.15
N ARG A 312 16.96 11.84 -41.87
CA ARG A 312 15.66 12.49 -41.66
C ARG A 312 14.79 11.61 -40.75
N TYR A 313 14.41 12.11 -39.59
CA TYR A 313 13.40 11.49 -38.75
C TYR A 313 12.04 11.64 -39.45
N ARG A 314 11.29 10.54 -39.66
CA ARG A 314 9.96 10.60 -40.33
C ARG A 314 8.92 11.35 -39.48
N THR A 315 9.13 11.38 -38.17
CA THR A 315 8.33 12.04 -37.13
C THR A 315 9.24 12.98 -36.36
N ALA A 316 8.73 13.95 -35.60
CA ALA A 316 9.59 14.84 -34.83
C ALA A 316 10.31 14.06 -33.69
N PRO A 317 11.60 14.31 -33.42
CA PRO A 317 12.32 13.63 -32.34
C PRO A 317 11.87 14.19 -30.98
N VAL A 318 10.84 13.58 -30.39
CA VAL A 318 10.31 13.98 -29.07
C VAL A 318 11.04 13.22 -27.97
N PRO A 319 11.80 13.90 -27.08
CA PRO A 319 12.43 13.26 -25.94
C PRO A 319 11.40 12.82 -24.90
N VAL A 320 11.62 11.65 -24.34
CA VAL A 320 10.89 11.07 -23.22
C VAL A 320 11.84 11.10 -22.03
N VAL A 321 11.48 11.86 -21.00
CA VAL A 321 12.34 12.21 -19.89
C VAL A 321 11.77 11.58 -18.63
N GLU A 322 12.56 10.76 -17.97
CA GLU A 322 12.27 10.27 -16.62
C GLU A 322 12.38 11.43 -15.63
N LEU A 323 11.53 11.47 -14.60
CA LEU A 323 11.53 12.53 -13.59
C LEU A 323 12.67 12.40 -12.57
N THR A 324 13.90 12.28 -13.06
CA THR A 324 15.13 12.21 -12.26
C THR A 324 16.01 13.44 -12.51
N PRO A 325 16.85 13.86 -11.54
CA PRO A 325 17.73 15.01 -11.73
C PRO A 325 18.69 14.86 -12.92
N ALA A 326 19.19 13.64 -13.19
CA ALA A 326 20.12 13.38 -14.29
C ALA A 326 19.43 13.53 -15.66
N ALA A 327 18.30 12.84 -15.88
CA ALA A 327 17.59 12.89 -17.15
C ALA A 327 17.06 14.30 -17.46
N LEU A 328 16.57 15.03 -16.45
CA LEU A 328 16.15 16.42 -16.59
C LEU A 328 17.32 17.35 -16.92
N ALA A 329 18.49 17.14 -16.31
CA ALA A 329 19.67 17.98 -16.57
C ALA A 329 20.16 17.81 -18.01
N ASP A 330 20.27 16.57 -18.49
CA ASP A 330 20.70 16.27 -19.86
C ASP A 330 19.73 16.90 -20.88
N TRP A 331 18.43 16.72 -20.67
CA TRP A 331 17.41 17.32 -21.52
C TRP A 331 17.41 18.86 -21.46
N ALA A 332 17.48 19.45 -20.26
CA ALA A 332 17.49 20.90 -20.09
C ALA A 332 18.73 21.55 -20.71
N SER A 333 19.88 20.87 -20.66
CA SER A 333 21.13 21.29 -21.29
C SER A 333 20.94 21.39 -22.81
N VAL A 334 20.44 20.33 -23.46
CA VAL A 334 20.16 20.31 -24.91
C VAL A 334 19.18 21.43 -25.29
N LEU A 335 18.08 21.57 -24.55
CA LEU A 335 17.07 22.60 -24.84
C LEU A 335 17.63 24.03 -24.68
N ALA A 336 18.50 24.25 -23.69
CA ALA A 336 19.16 25.53 -23.47
C ALA A 336 20.28 25.83 -24.48
N GLY A 337 20.57 24.89 -25.41
CA GLY A 337 21.71 24.96 -26.31
C GLY A 337 23.06 24.89 -25.58
N GLN A 338 23.08 24.30 -24.38
CA GLN A 338 24.27 24.09 -23.55
C GLN A 338 24.74 22.64 -23.74
N GLY A 339 26.02 22.44 -24.01
CA GLY A 339 26.55 21.11 -24.34
C GLY A 339 26.31 20.75 -25.81
N GLY A 340 27.34 20.23 -26.48
CA GLY A 340 27.31 19.95 -27.91
C GLY A 340 26.34 18.83 -28.27
N GLU A 341 26.41 17.71 -27.55
CA GLU A 341 25.64 16.49 -27.80
C GLU A 341 25.23 15.85 -26.46
N ALA A 342 24.03 15.25 -26.40
CA ALA A 342 23.57 14.48 -25.25
C ALA A 342 22.80 13.23 -25.69
N ARG A 343 22.79 12.19 -24.85
CA ARG A 343 22.04 10.96 -25.11
C ARG A 343 20.69 11.01 -24.44
N LEU A 344 19.62 11.09 -25.23
CA LEU A 344 18.24 11.14 -24.73
C LEU A 344 17.43 9.94 -25.23
N ASP A 345 16.46 9.49 -24.43
CA ASP A 345 15.43 8.58 -24.88
C ASP A 345 14.47 9.33 -25.80
N LEU A 346 14.41 8.95 -27.07
CA LEU A 346 13.47 9.53 -28.04
C LEU A 346 12.28 8.59 -28.24
N TRP A 347 11.08 9.17 -28.30
CA TRP A 347 9.86 8.44 -28.58
C TRP A 347 9.92 7.72 -29.94
N GLN A 348 9.48 6.48 -29.95
CA GLN A 348 9.35 5.62 -31.12
C GLN A 348 7.86 5.31 -31.31
N PRO A 349 7.14 6.07 -32.16
CA PRO A 349 5.73 5.81 -32.40
C PRO A 349 5.56 4.40 -32.96
N ARG A 350 4.76 3.57 -32.29
CA ARG A 350 4.36 2.26 -32.79
C ARG A 350 3.35 2.45 -33.93
N GLU A 351 3.44 1.61 -34.95
CA GLU A 351 2.35 1.52 -35.92
C GLU A 351 1.05 1.11 -35.20
N PRO A 352 -0.08 1.79 -35.49
CA PRO A 352 -1.35 1.45 -34.87
C PRO A 352 -1.70 0.01 -35.23
N ARG A 353 -1.63 -0.89 -34.26
CA ARG A 353 -2.07 -2.27 -34.44
C ARG A 353 -3.59 -2.26 -34.25
N PRO A 354 -4.40 -2.73 -35.21
CA PRO A 354 -5.81 -2.93 -34.97
C PRO A 354 -5.95 -3.84 -33.75
N GLU A 355 -6.77 -3.44 -32.77
CA GLU A 355 -7.08 -4.30 -31.63
C GLU A 355 -7.54 -5.65 -32.20
N PRO A 356 -6.88 -6.77 -31.86
CA PRO A 356 -7.40 -8.07 -32.25
C PRO A 356 -8.81 -8.16 -31.66
N ALA A 357 -9.80 -8.34 -32.54
CA ALA A 357 -11.17 -8.58 -32.11
C ALA A 357 -11.13 -9.65 -31.02
N ALA A 358 -11.65 -9.32 -29.83
CA ALA A 358 -11.65 -10.23 -28.71
C ALA A 358 -12.33 -11.54 -29.15
N LEU A 359 -11.53 -12.56 -29.41
CA LEU A 359 -12.03 -13.92 -29.58
C LEU A 359 -12.59 -14.32 -28.21
N PRO A 360 -13.88 -14.69 -28.10
CA PRO A 360 -14.42 -15.14 -26.83
C PRO A 360 -13.65 -16.37 -26.36
N GLY A 361 -13.04 -16.32 -25.18
CA GLY A 361 -12.43 -17.48 -24.53
C GLY A 361 -10.91 -17.63 -24.62
N ARG A 362 -10.15 -16.61 -25.04
CA ARG A 362 -8.68 -16.59 -24.85
C ARG A 362 -8.30 -15.77 -23.62
N ASP A 363 -7.75 -16.47 -22.62
CA ASP A 363 -7.11 -16.01 -21.38
C ASP A 363 -7.71 -14.75 -20.76
N ASP A 364 -8.62 -14.92 -19.79
CA ASP A 364 -9.06 -13.80 -18.95
C ASP A 364 -7.82 -13.14 -18.32
N PRO A 365 -7.47 -11.90 -18.72
CA PRO A 365 -6.28 -11.23 -18.21
C PRO A 365 -6.36 -10.94 -16.71
N THR A 366 -7.56 -10.97 -16.13
CA THR A 366 -7.84 -10.73 -14.71
C THR A 366 -8.01 -12.01 -13.88
N GLY A 367 -7.98 -13.19 -14.48
CA GLY A 367 -8.09 -14.49 -13.77
C GLY A 367 -6.75 -15.01 -13.23
N LEU A 368 -6.70 -16.28 -12.79
CA LEU A 368 -5.50 -16.90 -12.21
C LEU A 368 -4.28 -16.89 -13.15
N ALA A 369 -4.48 -17.06 -14.47
CA ALA A 369 -3.40 -16.91 -15.45
C ALA A 369 -2.87 -15.47 -15.55
N GLY A 370 -3.72 -14.48 -15.27
CA GLY A 370 -3.33 -13.09 -15.05
C GLY A 370 -2.47 -12.93 -13.80
N LEU A 371 -2.87 -13.56 -12.69
CA LEU A 371 -2.11 -13.58 -11.43
C LEU A 371 -0.71 -14.18 -11.61
N ASP A 372 -0.56 -15.28 -12.36
CA ASP A 372 0.75 -15.88 -12.61
C ASP A 372 1.67 -14.96 -13.44
N ARG A 373 1.13 -14.31 -14.48
CA ARG A 373 1.89 -13.32 -15.27
C ARG A 373 2.27 -12.11 -14.43
N PHE A 374 1.36 -11.63 -13.60
CA PHE A 374 1.65 -10.53 -12.67
C PHE A 374 2.73 -10.93 -11.67
N ARG A 375 2.63 -12.11 -11.06
CA ARG A 375 3.62 -12.62 -10.10
C ARG A 375 5.02 -12.76 -10.73
N ALA A 376 5.11 -13.08 -12.02
CA ALA A 376 6.37 -13.19 -12.74
C ALA A 376 7.01 -11.82 -13.06
N ALA A 377 6.21 -10.75 -13.18
CA ALA A 377 6.65 -9.43 -13.65
C ALA A 377 6.67 -8.34 -12.56
N ALA A 378 5.85 -8.47 -11.52
CA ALA A 378 5.67 -7.47 -10.48
C ALA A 378 6.82 -7.48 -9.47
N SER A 379 7.15 -6.30 -8.94
CA SER A 379 8.03 -6.20 -7.79
C SER A 379 7.40 -6.86 -6.54
N PRO A 380 8.22 -7.33 -5.59
CA PRO A 380 7.73 -7.94 -4.35
C PRO A 380 6.79 -7.02 -3.57
N GLY A 381 7.12 -5.73 -3.48
CA GLY A 381 6.28 -4.74 -2.83
C GLY A 381 4.95 -4.53 -3.56
N ALA A 382 4.92 -4.57 -4.90
CA ALA A 382 3.68 -4.55 -5.67
C ALA A 382 2.84 -5.81 -5.44
N TYR A 383 3.46 -7.00 -5.41
CA TYR A 383 2.76 -8.26 -5.12
C TYR A 383 2.13 -8.27 -3.71
N ARG A 384 2.86 -7.74 -2.72
CA ARG A 384 2.37 -7.56 -1.35
C ARG A 384 1.22 -6.55 -1.27
N LEU A 385 1.35 -5.41 -1.96
CA LEU A 385 0.27 -4.43 -2.08
C LEU A 385 -0.99 -5.02 -2.73
N ALA A 386 -0.83 -5.84 -3.77
CA ALA A 386 -1.96 -6.51 -4.42
C ALA A 386 -2.74 -7.38 -3.42
N ALA A 387 -2.06 -8.11 -2.53
CA ALA A 387 -2.72 -8.89 -1.48
C ALA A 387 -3.44 -8.02 -0.44
N TYR A 388 -2.84 -6.90 -0.04
CA TYR A 388 -3.52 -5.95 0.85
C TYR A 388 -4.75 -5.32 0.20
N PHE A 389 -4.69 -4.99 -1.09
CA PHE A 389 -5.86 -4.49 -1.83
C PHE A 389 -6.92 -5.57 -1.98
N ALA A 390 -6.54 -6.82 -2.26
CA ALA A 390 -7.47 -7.94 -2.35
C ALA A 390 -8.24 -8.16 -1.03
N ALA A 391 -7.61 -7.93 0.12
CA ALA A 391 -8.27 -8.03 1.43
C ALA A 391 -9.30 -6.92 1.72
N ILE A 392 -9.23 -5.79 1.00
CA ILE A 392 -10.05 -4.59 1.25
C ILE A 392 -11.00 -4.27 0.08
N ALA A 393 -10.85 -4.96 -1.06
CA ALA A 393 -11.65 -4.72 -2.25
C ALA A 393 -13.17 -4.88 -2.02
N PRO A 394 -14.02 -4.07 -2.70
CA PRO A 394 -13.68 -3.07 -3.71
C PRO A 394 -13.14 -1.76 -3.11
N LEU A 395 -12.19 -1.12 -3.82
CA LEU A 395 -11.57 0.13 -3.36
C LEU A 395 -11.27 1.12 -4.49
N SER A 396 -11.23 2.41 -4.16
CA SER A 396 -10.85 3.48 -5.09
C SER A 396 -9.35 3.81 -4.99
N ILE A 397 -8.79 4.49 -5.99
CA ILE A 397 -7.37 4.91 -5.98
C ILE A 397 -6.99 5.73 -4.73
N PRO A 398 -7.79 6.69 -4.24
CA PRO A 398 -7.50 7.38 -2.99
C PRO A 398 -7.38 6.44 -1.78
N VAL A 399 -8.18 5.36 -1.73
CA VAL A 399 -8.10 4.34 -0.67
C VAL A 399 -6.83 3.49 -0.84
N MET A 400 -6.46 3.14 -2.08
CA MET A 400 -5.20 2.44 -2.35
C MET A 400 -3.98 3.25 -1.88
N ARG A 401 -3.97 4.57 -2.12
CA ARG A 401 -2.90 5.46 -1.64
C ARG A 401 -2.86 5.54 -0.10
N LEU A 402 -4.02 5.49 0.55
CA LEU A 402 -4.08 5.44 2.01
C LEU A 402 -3.57 4.10 2.56
N VAL A 403 -3.91 2.98 1.91
CA VAL A 403 -3.34 1.66 2.24
C VAL A 403 -1.83 1.69 2.06
N GLN A 404 -1.34 2.23 0.95
CA GLN A 404 0.09 2.48 0.75
C GLN A 404 0.67 3.31 1.91
N ASP A 405 0.10 4.48 2.22
CA ASP A 405 0.59 5.37 3.28
C ASP A 405 0.60 4.70 4.66
N ALA A 406 -0.39 3.84 4.95
CA ALA A 406 -0.49 3.10 6.22
C ALA A 406 0.57 1.98 6.34
N ILE A 407 1.13 1.54 5.23
CA ILE A 407 2.21 0.55 5.15
C ILE A 407 3.58 1.24 4.94
N ALA A 408 3.59 2.48 4.47
CA ALA A 408 4.77 3.24 4.05
C ALA A 408 5.66 3.80 5.18
N GLU A 409 5.44 3.41 6.44
CA GLU A 409 6.51 3.52 7.47
C GLU A 409 7.70 2.62 7.10
N ASP A 410 7.44 1.59 6.27
CA ASP A 410 8.41 0.82 5.50
C ASP A 410 8.96 1.66 4.32
N ARG A 411 10.25 2.03 4.34
CA ARG A 411 10.88 2.86 3.29
C ARG A 411 10.90 2.21 1.90
N ALA A 412 10.39 0.99 1.76
CA ALA A 412 10.39 0.21 0.53
C ALA A 412 9.19 0.44 -0.40
N VAL A 413 8.06 1.02 0.04
CA VAL A 413 6.81 1.03 -0.77
C VAL A 413 6.55 2.39 -1.46
N ASP A 414 6.94 2.51 -2.74
CA ASP A 414 6.77 3.73 -3.54
C ASP A 414 5.48 3.73 -4.41
N THR A 415 5.12 4.90 -4.98
CA THR A 415 3.94 5.01 -5.87
C THR A 415 4.10 4.19 -7.16
N ALA A 416 5.32 3.83 -7.55
CA ALA A 416 5.55 2.98 -8.71
C ALA A 416 5.06 1.54 -8.45
N MET A 417 5.23 1.00 -7.24
CA MET A 417 4.67 -0.31 -6.87
C MET A 417 3.14 -0.33 -6.92
N LEU A 418 2.48 0.74 -6.47
CA LEU A 418 1.02 0.89 -6.63
C LEU A 418 0.62 0.94 -8.11
N ALA A 419 1.40 1.64 -8.94
CA ALA A 419 1.16 1.65 -10.38
C ALA A 419 1.36 0.26 -11.01
N GLU A 420 2.34 -0.52 -10.57
CA GLU A 420 2.53 -1.90 -11.04
C GLU A 420 1.28 -2.75 -10.82
N VAL A 421 0.63 -2.66 -9.65
CA VAL A 421 -0.62 -3.40 -9.37
C VAL A 421 -1.75 -2.98 -10.31
N LEU A 422 -1.95 -1.68 -10.48
CA LEU A 422 -3.04 -1.14 -11.31
C LEU A 422 -2.83 -1.39 -12.80
N LEU A 423 -1.59 -1.37 -13.26
CA LEU A 423 -1.22 -1.59 -14.66
C LEU A 423 -0.97 -3.06 -14.99
N GLY A 424 -0.78 -3.90 -13.97
CA GLY A 424 -0.54 -5.34 -14.07
C GLY A 424 -1.75 -6.14 -14.53
N GLY A 425 -2.92 -5.51 -14.67
CA GLY A 425 -4.12 -6.13 -15.23
C GLY A 425 -4.87 -7.06 -14.28
N LEU A 426 -4.57 -7.04 -12.97
CA LEU A 426 -5.26 -7.85 -11.96
C LEU A 426 -6.60 -7.27 -11.51
N MET A 427 -6.75 -5.95 -11.62
CA MET A 427 -7.91 -5.24 -11.13
C MET A 427 -8.82 -4.84 -12.28
N ARG A 428 -10.12 -4.95 -12.08
CA ARG A 428 -11.14 -4.48 -13.03
C ARG A 428 -12.01 -3.41 -12.41
N PRO A 429 -12.60 -2.50 -13.22
CA PRO A 429 -13.62 -1.59 -12.71
C PRO A 429 -14.75 -2.36 -12.02
N TRP A 430 -15.23 -1.85 -10.89
CA TRP A 430 -16.29 -2.50 -10.14
C TRP A 430 -17.58 -2.63 -10.99
N SER A 431 -18.05 -3.86 -11.20
CA SER A 431 -19.18 -4.17 -12.08
C SER A 431 -20.52 -3.61 -11.62
N ALA A 432 -20.67 -3.25 -10.34
CA ALA A 432 -21.92 -2.76 -9.76
C ALA A 432 -22.14 -1.24 -9.94
N GLU A 433 -21.18 -0.50 -10.51
CA GLU A 433 -21.33 0.93 -10.79
C GLU A 433 -22.27 1.17 -11.99
N THR A 434 -23.44 1.74 -11.73
CA THR A 434 -24.40 2.17 -12.77
C THR A 434 -24.27 3.67 -13.04
N GLY A 435 -23.73 4.03 -14.22
CA GLY A 435 -23.65 5.41 -14.73
C GLY A 435 -22.23 5.93 -14.99
N GLU A 436 -22.10 7.15 -15.54
CA GLU A 436 -20.80 7.85 -15.68
C GLU A 436 -20.34 8.36 -14.31
N VAL A 437 -19.64 7.51 -13.56
CA VAL A 437 -18.99 7.90 -12.29
C VAL A 437 -17.73 8.72 -12.62
N PRO A 438 -17.50 9.89 -11.97
CA PRO A 438 -16.24 10.63 -12.13
C PRO A 438 -15.03 9.74 -11.85
N LEU A 439 -13.97 9.87 -12.63
CA LEU A 439 -12.77 9.00 -12.54
C LEU A 439 -12.22 8.91 -11.10
N THR A 440 -12.25 10.02 -10.36
CA THR A 440 -11.78 10.12 -8.96
C THR A 440 -12.55 9.26 -7.97
N ARG A 441 -13.78 8.83 -8.31
CA ARG A 441 -14.67 8.01 -7.47
C ARG A 441 -14.78 6.58 -7.95
N ARG A 442 -14.15 6.24 -9.08
CA ARG A 442 -14.22 4.92 -9.67
C ARG A 442 -13.56 3.89 -8.76
N GLN A 443 -14.26 2.79 -8.53
CA GLN A 443 -13.79 1.70 -7.70
C GLN A 443 -13.31 0.52 -8.55
N PHE A 444 -12.40 -0.25 -7.96
CA PHE A 444 -11.79 -1.41 -8.57
C PHE A 444 -11.94 -2.62 -7.67
N GLU A 445 -12.15 -3.77 -8.30
CA GLU A 445 -12.23 -5.08 -7.66
C GLU A 445 -11.26 -6.06 -8.32
N PHE A 446 -11.01 -7.18 -7.64
CA PHE A 446 -10.32 -8.34 -8.19
C PHE A 446 -11.34 -9.36 -8.68
N ASP A 447 -10.90 -10.23 -9.59
CA ASP A 447 -11.64 -11.46 -9.82
C ASP A 447 -11.69 -12.31 -8.51
N PRO A 448 -12.83 -12.94 -8.15
CA PRO A 448 -12.95 -13.68 -6.89
C PRO A 448 -11.90 -14.78 -6.69
N GLU A 449 -11.49 -15.49 -7.75
CA GLU A 449 -10.47 -16.55 -7.64
C GLU A 449 -9.09 -15.93 -7.35
N VAL A 450 -8.77 -14.82 -8.01
CA VAL A 450 -7.53 -14.06 -7.78
C VAL A 450 -7.52 -13.43 -6.39
N GLN A 451 -8.66 -12.89 -5.95
CA GLN A 451 -8.81 -12.32 -4.61
C GLN A 451 -8.52 -13.39 -3.54
N HIS A 452 -9.12 -14.58 -3.69
CA HIS A 452 -8.89 -15.69 -2.77
C HIS A 452 -7.41 -16.10 -2.73
N ALA A 453 -6.81 -16.37 -3.89
CA ALA A 453 -5.41 -16.78 -4.01
C ALA A 453 -4.43 -15.74 -3.41
N LEU A 454 -4.67 -14.45 -3.63
CA LEU A 454 -3.87 -13.38 -3.05
C LEU A 454 -4.03 -13.29 -1.52
N THR A 455 -5.24 -13.46 -0.99
CA THR A 455 -5.47 -13.43 0.46
C THR A 455 -4.93 -14.67 1.19
N GLU A 456 -4.92 -15.84 0.54
CA GLU A 456 -4.38 -17.07 1.10
C GLU A 456 -2.83 -17.08 1.10
N ALA A 457 -2.21 -16.40 0.14
CA ALA A 457 -0.75 -16.35 0.01
C ALA A 457 -0.04 -15.62 1.16
N PHE A 458 -0.76 -14.82 1.95
CA PHE A 458 -0.22 -13.98 3.02
C PHE A 458 -0.83 -14.32 4.39
N PRO A 459 -0.06 -14.20 5.50
CA PRO A 459 -0.58 -14.42 6.85
C PRO A 459 -1.77 -13.51 7.14
N TYR A 460 -2.85 -14.10 7.66
CA TYR A 460 -4.06 -13.36 8.02
C TYR A 460 -3.79 -12.22 9.03
N THR A 461 -2.76 -12.36 9.87
CA THR A 461 -2.30 -11.31 10.81
C THR A 461 -1.76 -10.06 10.11
N ASP A 462 -1.08 -10.23 8.97
CA ASP A 462 -0.50 -9.12 8.22
C ASP A 462 -1.61 -8.36 7.50
N LEU A 463 -2.57 -9.09 6.91
CA LEU A 463 -3.77 -8.51 6.29
C LEU A 463 -4.64 -7.77 7.33
N LEU A 464 -4.80 -8.34 8.53
CA LEU A 464 -5.51 -7.68 9.65
C LEU A 464 -4.75 -6.48 10.20
N GLY A 465 -3.42 -6.55 10.27
CA GLY A 465 -2.55 -5.47 10.72
C GLY A 465 -2.68 -4.24 9.82
N VAL A 466 -2.63 -4.46 8.50
CA VAL A 466 -2.87 -3.40 7.51
C VAL A 466 -4.28 -2.86 7.60
N ARG A 467 -5.29 -3.74 7.73
CA ARG A 467 -6.67 -3.28 7.92
C ARG A 467 -6.81 -2.37 9.15
N ARG A 468 -6.19 -2.75 10.28
CA ARG A 468 -6.15 -1.94 11.51
C ARG A 468 -5.38 -0.62 11.31
N ALA A 469 -4.24 -0.64 10.61
CA ALA A 469 -3.44 0.54 10.32
C ALA A 469 -4.20 1.54 9.43
N VAL A 470 -4.88 1.05 8.40
CA VAL A 470 -5.76 1.81 7.51
C VAL A 470 -6.93 2.40 8.30
N THR A 471 -7.59 1.61 9.14
CA THR A 471 -8.66 2.10 10.03
C THR A 471 -8.14 3.20 10.95
N ARG A 472 -6.99 3.02 11.61
CA ARG A 472 -6.35 4.03 12.47
C ARG A 472 -6.00 5.30 11.70
N ARG A 473 -5.48 5.18 10.48
CA ARG A 473 -5.14 6.34 9.65
C ARG A 473 -6.38 7.12 9.22
N ILE A 474 -7.47 6.40 8.93
CA ILE A 474 -8.78 7.02 8.66
C ILE A 474 -9.29 7.70 9.93
N GLU A 475 -9.15 7.09 11.10
CA GLU A 475 -9.52 7.67 12.39
C GLU A 475 -8.72 8.95 12.71
N GLU A 476 -7.42 8.99 12.43
CA GLU A 476 -6.57 10.19 12.59
C GLU A 476 -6.99 11.35 11.67
N LEU A 477 -7.47 11.01 10.47
CA LEU A 477 -7.93 11.98 9.47
C LEU A 477 -9.37 12.44 9.75
N VAL A 478 -10.21 11.56 10.31
CA VAL A 478 -11.59 11.84 10.72
C VAL A 478 -11.59 12.74 11.96
N GLY A 479 -11.91 14.02 11.76
CA GLY A 479 -11.97 15.05 12.81
C GLY A 479 -10.88 16.12 12.72
N ARG A 480 -9.85 15.93 11.88
CA ARG A 480 -8.83 16.96 11.57
C ARG A 480 -8.84 17.44 10.12
N ALA A 481 -9.56 16.76 9.22
CA ALA A 481 -9.81 17.20 7.87
C ALA A 481 -11.34 17.27 7.63
N PRO A 482 -11.88 18.40 7.13
CA PRO A 482 -13.24 18.42 6.69
C PRO A 482 -13.30 17.66 5.36
N GLU A 483 -14.25 16.75 5.31
CA GLU A 483 -14.73 16.09 4.11
C GLU A 483 -13.93 14.82 3.69
N PHE A 484 -14.63 13.68 3.71
CA PHE A 484 -14.21 12.39 3.19
C PHE A 484 -15.47 11.78 2.59
N ALA A 485 -15.46 11.57 1.27
CA ALA A 485 -16.55 10.91 0.56
C ALA A 485 -16.09 9.51 0.12
N ALA A 486 -15.59 8.69 1.05
CA ALA A 486 -15.93 7.27 0.93
C ALA A 486 -17.27 7.10 1.64
N TRP A 487 -18.17 6.38 0.97
CA TRP A 487 -19.51 6.10 1.46
C TRP A 487 -19.43 5.45 2.85
N MET A 488 -19.59 6.26 3.90
CA MET A 488 -19.95 5.78 5.23
C MET A 488 -21.45 5.57 5.20
N GLY A 489 -21.89 4.31 5.06
CA GLY A 489 -23.30 3.93 5.19
C GLY A 489 -23.78 4.15 6.62
N GLY A 490 -24.14 5.39 6.97
CA GLY A 490 -24.80 5.78 8.20
C GLY A 490 -26.29 6.02 7.96
N ALA A 491 -27.12 5.37 8.77
CA ALA A 491 -28.57 5.32 8.65
C ALA A 491 -29.28 6.70 8.72
N ARG A 492 -30.01 7.06 7.65
CA ARG A 492 -31.40 7.61 7.62
C ARG A 492 -31.63 8.37 6.31
N ALA A 493 -32.07 7.66 5.27
CA ALA A 493 -32.85 8.24 4.17
C ALA A 493 -33.71 7.11 3.59
N THR A 494 -35.03 7.33 3.57
CA THR A 494 -36.03 6.43 3.01
C THR A 494 -35.84 6.30 1.50
N GLY A 495 -35.69 5.06 1.01
CA GLY A 495 -35.70 4.72 -0.42
C GLY A 495 -34.44 3.98 -0.89
N GLN A 496 -34.50 2.64 -0.89
CA GLN A 496 -33.56 1.68 -1.52
C GLN A 496 -32.05 1.99 -1.37
N ALA A 497 -31.47 1.57 -0.24
CA ALA A 497 -30.02 1.60 0.01
C ALA A 497 -29.33 0.33 -0.53
N VAL A 498 -28.26 0.55 -1.31
CA VAL A 498 -27.38 -0.46 -1.93
C VAL A 498 -26.39 -1.05 -0.91
N ARG A 499 -26.10 -2.34 -1.07
CA ARG A 499 -25.23 -3.18 -0.23
C ARG A 499 -23.75 -2.78 -0.35
N GLY A 500 -23.16 -2.33 0.76
CA GLY A 500 -21.71 -2.15 0.96
C GLY A 500 -21.39 -2.12 2.45
N THR A 501 -20.38 -2.87 2.89
CA THR A 501 -19.94 -2.96 4.29
C THR A 501 -19.25 -1.67 4.75
N SER A 502 -19.71 -1.10 5.86
CA SER A 502 -18.99 -0.02 6.56
C SER A 502 -17.65 -0.54 7.11
N PHE A 503 -16.57 0.21 6.90
CA PHE A 503 -15.19 -0.24 7.11
C PHE A 503 -14.45 0.40 8.31
N ALA A 504 -15.07 1.30 9.08
CA ALA A 504 -14.45 1.91 10.29
C ALA A 504 -15.47 2.45 11.32
N THR A 505 -15.11 2.42 12.60
CA THR A 505 -15.83 3.06 13.74
C THR A 505 -14.82 3.66 14.73
N VAL A 506 -14.88 4.99 14.94
CA VAL A 506 -13.84 5.83 15.59
C VAL A 506 -13.97 5.92 17.12
N ARG A 507 -12.85 5.91 17.88
CA ARG A 507 -12.77 6.42 19.27
C ARG A 507 -11.35 6.89 19.68
N ALA A 508 -11.26 7.87 20.59
CA ALA A 508 -10.07 8.69 20.89
C ALA A 508 -9.24 8.33 22.15
N ASP A 509 -7.92 8.58 22.02
CA ASP A 509 -6.83 8.93 22.99
C ASP A 509 -6.11 7.88 23.88
N ARG A 510 -4.75 7.82 23.78
CA ARG A 510 -3.73 8.04 24.86
C ARG A 510 -2.23 7.87 24.46
N HIS A 511 -1.33 8.56 25.18
CA HIS A 511 0.16 8.66 25.08
C HIS A 511 0.94 7.66 26.00
N PRO A 512 2.27 7.39 25.79
CA PRO A 512 3.12 6.52 26.63
C PRO A 512 4.17 7.28 27.52
N PRO A 513 4.79 6.63 28.53
CA PRO A 513 6.01 7.13 29.20
C PRO A 513 7.24 6.19 29.24
N GLU A 514 8.34 6.74 29.78
CA GLU A 514 9.79 6.49 29.69
C GLU A 514 10.43 5.31 30.47
N GLN A 515 11.71 5.08 30.13
CA GLN A 515 12.67 4.02 30.50
C GLN A 515 13.39 4.22 31.86
N ALA A 516 13.89 3.13 32.45
CA ALA A 516 14.98 3.14 33.44
C ALA A 516 15.89 1.90 33.31
N ALA A 517 17.21 2.12 33.34
CA ALA A 517 18.28 1.12 33.17
C ALA A 517 18.91 0.69 34.52
N THR A 518 19.45 -0.53 34.61
CA THR A 518 20.31 -0.97 35.74
C THR A 518 21.33 -2.04 35.34
N ALA A 519 22.47 -2.03 36.04
CA ALA A 519 23.78 -2.57 35.69
C ALA A 519 24.06 -4.04 36.12
N VAL A 520 25.10 -4.65 35.52
CA VAL A 520 25.54 -6.05 35.72
C VAL A 520 26.90 -6.12 36.45
N PRO A 521 27.10 -7.03 37.44
CA PRO A 521 28.40 -7.24 38.08
C PRO A 521 29.23 -8.34 37.41
N ARG A 522 30.57 -8.23 37.50
CA ARG A 522 31.57 -9.20 36.99
C ARG A 522 32.04 -10.13 38.12
N LEU A 523 32.20 -11.43 37.81
CA LEU A 523 32.99 -12.36 38.63
C LEU A 523 33.92 -13.20 37.75
N THR A 524 35.18 -13.31 38.18
CA THR A 524 36.30 -14.02 37.56
C THR A 524 36.57 -15.34 38.27
N GLY A 525 36.75 -16.43 37.52
CA GLY A 525 37.29 -17.71 38.01
C GLY A 525 37.80 -18.57 36.83
N PRO A 526 38.91 -19.32 36.97
CA PRO A 526 39.60 -19.95 35.85
C PRO A 526 38.96 -21.29 35.47
N VAL A 527 38.80 -21.55 34.17
CA VAL A 527 38.34 -22.84 33.63
C VAL A 527 39.50 -23.53 32.93
N SER A 528 39.79 -24.75 33.37
CA SER A 528 40.82 -25.65 32.82
C SER A 528 40.39 -26.18 31.45
N VAL A 529 41.23 -26.03 30.42
CA VAL A 529 40.97 -26.52 29.06
C VAL A 529 41.89 -27.70 28.77
N SER A 530 41.34 -28.92 28.72
CA SER A 530 42.03 -30.10 28.18
C SER A 530 42.00 -30.06 26.64
N HIS A 531 43.17 -30.06 26.01
CA HIS A 531 43.33 -30.18 24.56
C HIS A 531 43.43 -31.64 24.11
N SER A 532 42.82 -31.93 22.96
CA SER A 532 42.93 -33.12 22.07
C SER A 532 41.71 -34.05 22.04
N GLY A 533 41.15 -34.20 20.83
CA GLY A 533 39.97 -35.01 20.51
C GLY A 533 38.93 -34.16 19.79
N TYR A 534 38.52 -34.56 18.59
CA TYR A 534 37.44 -33.91 17.81
C TYR A 534 36.24 -33.64 18.73
N ASP A 535 35.80 -32.39 18.80
CA ASP A 535 34.66 -32.01 19.63
C ASP A 535 33.37 -32.44 18.91
N LEU A 536 32.91 -33.67 19.19
CA LEU A 536 31.78 -34.35 18.51
C LEU A 536 30.40 -33.74 18.82
N ARG A 537 30.36 -32.49 19.30
CA ARG A 537 29.13 -31.76 19.64
C ARG A 537 28.55 -31.10 18.38
N PRO A 538 27.21 -31.02 18.24
CA PRO A 538 26.59 -30.34 17.12
C PRO A 538 27.00 -28.85 17.09
N TYR A 539 27.29 -28.34 15.90
CA TYR A 539 27.67 -26.94 15.67
C TYR A 539 26.56 -26.01 16.11
N PHE A 540 25.31 -26.32 15.79
CA PHE A 540 24.19 -25.44 16.12
C PHE A 540 22.92 -26.17 16.56
N PHE A 541 22.14 -25.46 17.37
CA PHE A 541 20.75 -25.77 17.66
C PHE A 541 19.86 -24.74 16.96
N LEU A 542 18.98 -25.19 16.07
CA LEU A 542 18.01 -24.34 15.39
C LEU A 542 16.72 -24.26 16.19
N SER A 543 16.48 -23.11 16.82
CA SER A 543 15.25 -22.84 17.56
C SER A 543 14.25 -22.12 16.66
N TYR A 544 13.05 -22.66 16.52
CA TYR A 544 12.00 -22.08 15.69
C TYR A 544 10.61 -22.35 16.27
N ALA A 545 9.61 -21.53 15.91
CA ALA A 545 8.23 -21.77 16.31
C ALA A 545 7.52 -22.68 15.30
N HIS A 546 7.03 -23.83 15.77
CA HIS A 546 6.25 -24.75 14.96
C HIS A 546 4.99 -24.11 14.36
N THR A 547 4.69 -24.49 13.13
CA THR A 547 3.46 -24.10 12.42
C THR A 547 2.35 -25.09 12.75
N PRO A 548 1.13 -24.66 13.13
CA PRO A 548 0.08 -25.56 13.60
C PRO A 548 -0.44 -26.38 12.41
N ARG A 549 -0.68 -27.68 12.61
CA ARG A 549 -1.24 -28.55 11.56
C ARG A 549 -2.74 -28.29 11.44
N LEU A 550 -3.16 -27.67 10.35
CA LEU A 550 -4.57 -27.40 10.09
C LEU A 550 -5.33 -28.66 9.58
N ASN A 551 -4.66 -29.64 8.97
CA ASN A 551 -5.29 -30.85 8.43
C ASN A 551 -4.57 -32.13 8.89
N ALA A 552 -5.31 -33.09 9.44
CA ALA A 552 -4.78 -34.41 9.83
C ALA A 552 -4.78 -35.44 8.67
N ARG A 553 -5.53 -35.19 7.58
CA ARG A 553 -5.73 -36.19 6.52
C ARG A 553 -4.88 -36.01 5.25
N ASP A 554 -4.35 -34.83 4.91
CA ASP A 554 -3.59 -34.66 3.63
C ASP A 554 -2.65 -33.41 3.51
N ALA A 555 -2.28 -32.72 4.59
CA ALA A 555 -1.36 -31.57 4.45
C ALA A 555 0.12 -31.97 4.48
N ALA A 556 0.88 -31.51 3.49
CA ALA A 556 2.35 -31.48 3.51
C ALA A 556 2.85 -30.92 4.86
N ASP A 557 4.00 -31.42 5.35
CA ASP A 557 4.59 -30.99 6.62
C ASP A 557 4.64 -29.44 6.70
N PRO A 558 3.93 -28.79 7.65
CA PRO A 558 3.81 -27.34 7.66
C PRO A 558 5.14 -26.64 7.96
N ASP A 559 6.12 -27.37 8.50
CA ASP A 559 7.48 -26.91 8.77
C ASP A 559 8.49 -27.34 7.67
N LEU A 560 8.02 -27.86 6.51
CA LEU A 560 8.85 -28.35 5.41
C LEU A 560 9.95 -27.35 4.99
N TRP A 561 9.59 -26.06 4.98
CA TRP A 561 10.52 -24.98 4.61
C TRP A 561 11.62 -24.78 5.66
N VAL A 562 11.29 -24.90 6.95
CA VAL A 562 12.30 -24.85 8.02
C VAL A 562 13.20 -26.08 7.95
N ALA A 563 12.62 -27.25 7.67
CA ALA A 563 13.36 -28.49 7.45
C ALA A 563 14.34 -28.39 6.28
N LYS A 564 13.94 -27.73 5.18
CA LYS A 564 14.80 -27.41 4.05
C LYS A 564 15.94 -26.47 4.45
N LEU A 565 15.65 -25.35 5.13
CA LEU A 565 16.69 -24.44 5.60
C LEU A 565 17.71 -25.14 6.49
N PHE A 566 17.25 -25.99 7.41
CA PHE A 566 18.14 -26.78 8.27
C PHE A 566 19.04 -27.71 7.48
N GLN A 567 18.50 -28.38 6.47
CA GLN A 567 19.27 -29.26 5.59
C GLN A 567 20.32 -28.45 4.81
N ASP A 568 19.92 -27.36 4.17
CA ASP A 568 20.81 -26.48 3.40
C ASP A 568 21.94 -25.92 4.30
N LEU A 569 21.63 -25.56 5.55
CA LEU A 569 22.65 -25.13 6.54
C LEU A 569 23.61 -26.26 6.93
N CYS A 570 23.10 -27.49 7.12
CA CYS A 570 23.96 -28.63 7.42
C CYS A 570 24.91 -28.95 6.25
N GLU A 571 24.42 -28.87 5.01
CA GLU A 571 25.21 -29.06 3.80
C GLU A 571 26.32 -28.01 3.69
N GLU A 572 26.00 -26.72 3.84
CA GLU A 572 26.99 -25.64 3.79
C GLU A 572 28.03 -25.72 4.93
N ILE A 573 27.61 -26.05 6.16
CA ILE A 573 28.56 -26.22 7.29
C ILE A 573 29.47 -27.44 7.07
N LEU A 574 28.96 -28.52 6.47
CA LEU A 574 29.79 -29.68 6.12
C LEU A 574 30.88 -29.30 5.11
N GLU A 575 30.58 -28.45 4.14
CA GLU A 575 31.57 -27.96 3.17
C GLU A 575 32.60 -27.02 3.79
N LEU A 576 32.24 -26.29 4.85
CA LEU A 576 33.10 -25.33 5.54
C LEU A 576 33.97 -25.95 6.66
N THR A 577 33.78 -27.23 7.01
CA THR A 577 34.43 -27.84 8.19
C THR A 577 35.01 -29.23 7.90
N ASP A 578 35.92 -29.70 8.76
CA ASP A 578 36.57 -31.02 8.64
C ASP A 578 35.80 -32.17 9.35
N VAL A 579 34.48 -32.02 9.56
CA VAL A 579 33.67 -33.00 10.30
C VAL A 579 33.47 -34.28 9.46
N PRO A 580 33.72 -35.48 10.01
CA PRO A 580 33.52 -36.72 9.26
C PRO A 580 32.05 -36.96 8.91
N ALA A 581 31.79 -37.39 7.67
CA ALA A 581 30.45 -37.73 7.18
C ALA A 581 29.72 -38.71 8.13
N GLY A 582 28.49 -38.37 8.52
CA GLY A 582 27.65 -39.18 9.44
C GLY A 582 27.54 -38.64 10.87
N HIS A 583 28.25 -37.56 11.23
CA HIS A 583 28.08 -36.88 12.52
C HIS A 583 26.98 -35.79 12.45
N PRO A 584 26.19 -35.61 13.53
CA PRO A 584 25.13 -34.60 13.55
C PRO A 584 25.72 -33.18 13.60
N ILE A 585 25.60 -32.45 12.50
CA ILE A 585 26.10 -31.07 12.34
C ILE A 585 25.23 -30.07 13.11
N GLY A 586 23.92 -30.26 13.06
CA GLY A 586 22.96 -29.44 13.77
C GLY A 586 21.85 -30.28 14.40
N PHE A 587 21.08 -29.64 15.27
CA PHE A 587 19.84 -30.21 15.81
C PHE A 587 18.68 -29.23 15.56
N MET A 588 17.53 -29.75 15.11
CA MET A 588 16.24 -29.06 15.10
C MET A 588 15.19 -30.00 15.66
N ASP A 589 14.26 -29.51 16.46
CA ASP A 589 13.10 -30.31 16.84
C ASP A 589 12.14 -30.40 15.64
N ARG A 590 11.81 -31.61 15.18
CA ARG A 590 10.86 -31.84 14.07
C ARG A 590 9.51 -32.36 14.56
N SER A 591 9.33 -32.60 15.87
CA SER A 591 8.22 -33.43 16.32
C SER A 591 7.65 -33.02 17.68
N MET A 592 6.37 -32.60 17.68
CA MET A 592 5.59 -32.32 18.89
C MET A 592 5.14 -33.59 19.63
N HIS A 593 6.00 -34.60 19.80
CA HIS A 593 5.64 -35.81 20.54
C HIS A 593 5.71 -35.54 22.05
N GLN A 594 4.53 -35.39 22.65
CA GLN A 594 4.38 -35.23 24.09
C GLN A 594 4.85 -36.49 24.84
N GLY A 595 5.89 -36.37 25.67
CA GLY A 595 6.42 -37.44 26.53
C GLY A 595 7.67 -37.02 27.32
N GLN A 596 7.97 -37.72 28.43
CA GLN A 596 9.16 -37.44 29.26
C GLN A 596 10.47 -37.63 28.46
N ASP A 597 10.54 -38.64 27.59
CA ASP A 597 11.73 -38.95 26.79
C ASP A 597 12.09 -37.84 25.76
N TRP A 598 11.10 -37.07 25.29
CA TRP A 598 11.32 -35.95 24.37
C TRP A 598 11.95 -34.75 25.08
N ALA A 599 11.43 -34.37 26.26
CA ALA A 599 11.94 -33.25 27.03
C ALA A 599 13.39 -33.48 27.49
N GLU A 600 13.73 -34.73 27.82
CA GLU A 600 15.11 -35.12 28.15
C GLU A 600 16.07 -35.00 26.97
N ARG A 601 15.62 -35.41 25.77
CA ARG A 601 16.43 -35.29 24.55
C ARG A 601 16.65 -33.82 24.16
N LEU A 602 15.61 -33.00 24.14
CA LEU A 602 15.69 -31.57 23.83
C LEU A 602 16.65 -30.84 24.78
N SER A 603 16.52 -31.10 26.08
CA SER A 603 17.38 -30.52 27.12
C SER A 603 18.85 -30.93 26.94
N ARG A 604 19.12 -32.18 26.57
CA ARG A 604 20.47 -32.69 26.29
C ARG A 604 21.10 -32.01 25.08
N GLU A 605 20.36 -31.83 24.00
CA GLU A 605 20.87 -31.19 22.77
C GLU A 605 21.14 -29.69 22.99
N LEU A 606 20.27 -28.99 23.72
CA LEU A 606 20.50 -27.59 24.14
C LEU A 606 21.70 -27.44 25.09
N ALA A 607 21.93 -28.42 25.96
CA ALA A 607 23.09 -28.43 26.85
C ALA A 607 24.41 -28.65 26.08
N ASN A 608 24.36 -29.36 24.94
CA ASN A 608 25.54 -29.76 24.18
C ASN A 608 25.84 -28.88 22.96
N CYS A 609 24.88 -28.12 22.43
CA CYS A 609 25.09 -27.30 21.23
C CYS A 609 26.16 -26.21 21.43
N ARG A 610 26.91 -25.91 20.37
CA ARG A 610 27.96 -24.88 20.37
C ARG A 610 27.44 -23.48 20.01
N VAL A 611 26.40 -23.40 19.18
CA VAL A 611 25.76 -22.16 18.76
C VAL A 611 24.24 -22.30 18.85
N PHE A 612 23.57 -21.26 19.33
CA PHE A 612 22.11 -21.19 19.33
C PHE A 612 21.63 -20.29 18.20
N VAL A 613 20.81 -20.84 17.30
CA VAL A 613 20.32 -20.14 16.11
C VAL A 613 18.81 -19.94 16.25
N PRO A 614 18.36 -18.79 16.80
CA PRO A 614 16.95 -18.45 16.89
C PRO A 614 16.43 -17.92 15.56
N LEU A 615 15.34 -18.53 15.06
CA LEU A 615 14.72 -18.18 13.80
C LEU A 615 13.60 -17.14 14.02
N TYR A 616 13.94 -15.86 13.86
CA TYR A 616 13.09 -14.71 14.20
C TYR A 616 11.84 -14.67 13.33
N SER A 617 10.70 -14.69 14.01
CA SER A 617 9.38 -14.43 13.46
C SER A 617 8.46 -13.92 14.57
N PRO A 618 7.32 -13.28 14.25
CA PRO A 618 6.35 -12.89 15.26
C PRO A 618 5.88 -14.07 16.12
N ARG A 619 5.74 -15.26 15.51
CA ARG A 619 5.37 -16.50 16.20
C ARG A 619 6.46 -17.00 17.13
N TYR A 620 7.73 -16.86 16.74
CA TYR A 620 8.89 -17.23 17.56
C TYR A 620 8.86 -16.54 18.92
N PHE A 621 8.70 -15.23 18.93
CA PHE A 621 8.65 -14.44 20.17
C PHE A 621 7.34 -14.62 20.96
N LYS A 622 6.32 -15.24 20.36
CA LYS A 622 5.09 -15.66 21.04
C LYS A 622 5.16 -17.09 21.60
N SER A 623 6.16 -17.88 21.24
CA SER A 623 6.31 -19.26 21.69
C SER A 623 6.99 -19.33 23.06
N GLU A 624 6.29 -19.90 24.04
CA GLU A 624 6.86 -20.12 25.38
C GLU A 624 7.99 -21.16 25.34
N ALA A 625 7.86 -22.20 24.52
CA ALA A 625 8.91 -23.20 24.32
C ALA A 625 10.20 -22.56 23.81
N CYS A 626 10.14 -21.74 22.75
CA CYS A 626 11.31 -21.04 22.23
C CYS A 626 11.92 -20.07 23.26
N GLY A 627 11.08 -19.44 24.10
CA GLY A 627 11.54 -18.60 25.19
C GLY A 627 12.29 -19.40 26.28
N ARG A 628 11.85 -20.61 26.59
CA ARG A 628 12.54 -21.52 27.53
C ARG A 628 13.86 -22.04 26.96
N GLU A 629 13.88 -22.36 25.66
CA GLU A 629 15.11 -22.74 24.94
C GLU A 629 16.16 -21.61 25.00
N TRP A 630 15.73 -20.38 24.71
CA TRP A 630 16.57 -19.19 24.82
C TRP A 630 17.10 -18.99 26.25
N HIS A 631 16.23 -19.14 27.25
CA HIS A 631 16.60 -19.01 28.66
C HIS A 631 17.66 -20.04 29.06
N LEU A 632 17.48 -21.30 28.67
CA LEU A 632 18.41 -22.39 28.96
C LEU A 632 19.79 -22.15 28.34
N PHE A 633 19.83 -21.72 27.07
CA PHE A 633 21.09 -21.44 26.41
C PHE A 633 21.81 -20.22 27.00
N SER A 634 21.08 -19.13 27.24
CA SER A 634 21.65 -17.84 27.70
C SER A 634 22.31 -17.91 29.09
N ARG A 635 22.02 -18.94 29.89
CA ARG A 635 22.66 -19.17 31.20
C ARG A 635 24.06 -19.77 31.09
N ARG A 636 24.46 -20.24 29.90
CA ARG A 636 25.77 -20.85 29.68
C ARG A 636 26.84 -19.74 29.55
N PRO A 637 27.97 -19.85 30.27
CA PRO A 637 29.04 -18.88 30.12
C PRO A 637 29.68 -19.00 28.73
N VAL A 638 29.95 -17.86 28.09
CA VAL A 638 30.62 -17.80 26.78
C VAL A 638 32.00 -17.18 26.96
N TYR A 639 33.04 -17.95 26.61
CA TYR A 639 34.44 -17.48 26.67
C TYR A 639 34.95 -17.25 25.25
N GLN A 640 35.57 -16.09 24.99
CA GLN A 640 36.20 -15.82 23.69
C GLN A 640 37.62 -16.40 23.66
N ARG A 641 38.00 -17.11 22.58
CA ARG A 641 39.40 -17.60 22.40
C ARG A 641 40.40 -16.48 22.10
N ARG A 642 39.96 -15.28 21.69
CA ARG A 642 40.80 -14.11 21.35
C ARG A 642 40.22 -12.81 21.92
N SER A 643 41.05 -11.98 22.55
CA SER A 643 40.64 -10.78 23.32
C SER A 643 40.32 -9.51 22.50
N GLY A 644 39.93 -9.61 21.22
CA GLY A 644 39.91 -8.46 20.30
C GLY A 644 38.65 -8.24 19.45
N GLY A 645 37.55 -8.96 19.69
CA GLY A 645 36.32 -8.86 18.88
C GLY A 645 35.06 -8.57 19.71
N GLU A 646 34.05 -8.02 19.03
CA GLU A 646 32.66 -7.80 19.48
C GLU A 646 32.17 -8.90 20.44
N ARG A 647 31.44 -8.55 21.51
CA ARG A 647 30.97 -9.52 22.53
C ARG A 647 30.09 -10.60 21.89
N ALA A 648 30.68 -11.72 21.50
CA ALA A 648 29.96 -12.85 20.94
C ALA A 648 29.21 -13.59 22.06
N THR A 649 27.89 -13.70 21.92
CA THR A 649 26.95 -14.28 22.89
C THR A 649 26.69 -15.77 22.66
N GLY A 650 27.34 -16.38 21.66
CA GLY A 650 27.04 -17.75 21.23
C GLY A 650 25.70 -17.90 20.50
N ILE A 651 24.97 -16.80 20.31
CA ILE A 651 23.67 -16.73 19.65
C ILE A 651 23.84 -16.07 18.28
N VAL A 652 23.34 -16.73 17.23
CA VAL A 652 23.34 -16.21 15.85
C VAL A 652 21.90 -16.10 15.38
N PRO A 653 21.23 -14.94 15.52
CA PRO A 653 19.85 -14.77 15.10
C PRO A 653 19.74 -14.80 13.57
N ALA A 654 18.70 -15.48 13.08
CA ALA A 654 18.36 -15.56 11.67
C ALA A 654 16.94 -15.06 11.43
N LEU A 655 16.76 -14.12 10.51
CA LEU A 655 15.46 -13.56 10.14
C LEU A 655 14.70 -14.57 9.27
N TRP A 656 13.66 -15.19 9.83
CA TRP A 656 12.75 -16.01 9.03
C TRP A 656 11.90 -15.13 8.12
N VAL A 657 11.40 -14.04 8.71
CA VAL A 657 10.64 -12.96 8.09
C VAL A 657 11.25 -11.64 8.57
N SER A 658 11.05 -10.57 7.81
CA SER A 658 11.48 -9.24 8.26
C SER A 658 10.82 -8.86 9.59
N MET A 659 11.64 -8.36 10.51
CA MET A 659 11.22 -7.94 11.85
C MET A 659 11.06 -6.42 11.98
N GLU A 660 11.20 -5.66 10.88
CA GLU A 660 11.20 -4.18 10.89
C GLU A 660 9.90 -3.58 11.48
N HIS A 661 8.78 -4.27 11.30
CA HIS A 661 7.45 -3.83 11.75
C HIS A 661 7.04 -4.40 13.12
N PHE A 662 7.92 -5.17 13.76
CA PHE A 662 7.59 -5.89 14.98
C PHE A 662 8.48 -5.41 16.12
N ARG A 663 7.86 -5.16 17.29
CA ARG A 663 8.63 -4.84 18.50
C ARG A 663 9.37 -6.09 18.97
N LEU A 664 10.69 -6.07 18.85
CA LEU A 664 11.55 -7.14 19.37
C LEU A 664 11.50 -7.16 20.90
N PRO A 665 11.37 -8.33 21.55
CA PRO A 665 11.51 -8.43 23.00
C PRO A 665 12.90 -7.98 23.45
N ARG A 666 12.98 -7.48 24.69
CA ARG A 666 14.23 -6.95 25.26
C ARG A 666 15.43 -7.86 25.06
N VAL A 667 15.29 -9.16 25.29
CA VAL A 667 16.37 -10.15 25.15
C VAL A 667 16.91 -10.28 23.72
N ALA A 668 16.08 -10.02 22.70
CA ALA A 668 16.48 -10.02 21.31
C ALA A 668 17.03 -8.66 20.86
N ALA A 669 16.48 -7.55 21.38
CA ALA A 669 16.95 -6.20 21.08
C ALA A 669 18.33 -5.89 21.71
N GLU A 670 18.64 -6.48 22.86
CA GLU A 670 19.96 -6.37 23.50
C GLU A 670 21.06 -7.15 22.75
N LEU A 671 20.66 -8.09 21.89
CA LEU A 671 21.57 -8.84 21.03
C LEU A 671 21.94 -7.96 19.82
N GLN A 672 22.93 -7.10 19.99
CA GLN A 672 23.48 -6.29 18.88
C GLN A 672 24.05 -7.22 17.81
N PHE A 673 23.27 -7.48 16.75
CA PHE A 673 23.65 -8.36 15.65
C PHE A 673 23.43 -7.66 14.31
N ASP A 674 24.47 -7.62 13.50
CA ASP A 674 24.43 -7.02 12.17
C ASP A 674 23.85 -8.01 11.14
N HIS A 675 22.62 -7.74 10.71
CA HIS A 675 21.93 -8.51 9.67
C HIS A 675 22.31 -8.07 8.24
N ASP A 676 22.85 -6.86 8.06
CA ASP A 676 23.17 -6.32 6.73
C ASP A 676 24.32 -7.10 6.07
N GLY A 677 25.18 -7.71 6.89
CA GLY A 677 26.22 -8.64 6.46
C GLY A 677 25.69 -9.83 5.65
N PHE A 678 24.41 -10.20 5.79
CA PHE A 678 23.79 -11.33 5.06
C PHE A 678 23.13 -10.92 3.73
N GLY A 679 23.05 -9.62 3.44
CA GLY A 679 22.56 -9.06 2.17
C GLY A 679 21.26 -8.27 2.31
N PRO A 680 21.04 -7.26 1.45
CA PRO A 680 19.91 -6.33 1.60
C PRO A 680 18.55 -7.02 1.44
N ASP A 681 18.43 -7.97 0.52
CA ASP A 681 17.19 -8.73 0.31
C ASP A 681 16.87 -9.63 1.52
N TYR A 682 17.89 -10.13 2.23
CA TYR A 682 17.69 -10.90 3.46
C TYR A 682 17.14 -10.03 4.59
N THR A 683 17.69 -8.83 4.79
CA THR A 683 17.20 -7.91 5.85
C THR A 683 15.77 -7.45 5.55
N ALA A 684 15.48 -7.16 4.28
CA ALA A 684 14.16 -6.65 3.86
C ALA A 684 13.07 -7.72 3.85
N GLU A 685 13.37 -8.95 3.45
CA GLU A 685 12.35 -9.98 3.18
C GLU A 685 12.40 -11.18 4.15
N GLY A 686 13.57 -11.50 4.71
CA GLY A 686 13.81 -12.71 5.51
C GLY A 686 13.95 -13.99 4.67
N LEU A 687 14.49 -15.05 5.29
CA LEU A 687 14.84 -16.31 4.62
C LEU A 687 13.64 -17.05 4.00
N TYR A 688 12.46 -16.94 4.61
CA TYR A 688 11.25 -17.60 4.10
C TYR A 688 10.87 -17.09 2.71
N ALA A 689 10.86 -15.76 2.54
CA ALA A 689 10.53 -15.12 1.27
C ALA A 689 11.61 -15.42 0.21
N LEU A 690 12.88 -15.34 0.57
CA LEU A 690 13.99 -15.67 -0.34
C LEU A 690 13.92 -17.12 -0.85
N MET A 691 13.45 -18.04 -0.02
CA MET A 691 13.35 -19.45 -0.38
C MET A 691 12.10 -19.77 -1.23
N LYS A 692 10.96 -19.10 -0.95
CA LYS A 692 9.67 -19.40 -1.61
C LYS A 692 9.52 -18.70 -2.97
N ILE A 693 10.21 -17.59 -3.18
CA ILE A 693 10.15 -16.81 -4.42
C ILE A 693 11.33 -17.19 -5.31
N ALA A 694 11.06 -17.80 -6.46
CA ALA A 694 12.08 -18.36 -7.36
C ALA A 694 13.15 -17.33 -7.80
N THR A 695 12.76 -16.06 -7.97
CA THR A 695 13.65 -14.96 -8.33
C THR A 695 14.77 -14.73 -7.30
N TYR A 696 14.56 -15.09 -6.03
CA TYR A 696 15.52 -14.92 -4.95
C TYR A 696 16.43 -16.12 -4.72
N SER A 697 16.42 -17.13 -5.59
CA SER A 697 17.20 -18.36 -5.39
C SER A 697 18.72 -18.13 -5.24
N SER A 698 19.29 -17.11 -5.88
CA SER A 698 20.70 -16.71 -5.69
C SER A 698 20.95 -16.00 -4.36
N GLN A 699 20.01 -15.14 -3.95
CA GLN A 699 20.05 -14.36 -2.73
C GLN A 699 19.88 -15.28 -1.52
N TYR A 700 18.96 -16.23 -1.59
CA TYR A 700 18.77 -17.29 -0.61
C TYR A 700 20.07 -18.07 -0.37
N ARG A 701 20.68 -18.62 -1.44
CA ARG A 701 21.95 -19.35 -1.34
C ARG A 701 23.05 -18.50 -0.72
N THR A 702 23.15 -17.23 -1.13
CA THR A 702 24.12 -16.30 -0.56
C THR A 702 23.89 -16.05 0.94
N ALA A 703 22.64 -15.84 1.35
CA ALA A 703 22.28 -15.61 2.75
C ALA A 703 22.52 -16.85 3.62
N VAL A 704 22.17 -18.04 3.14
CA VAL A 704 22.41 -19.31 3.84
C VAL A 704 23.91 -19.58 3.97
N HIS A 705 24.70 -19.39 2.92
CA HIS A 705 26.15 -19.54 2.97
C HIS A 705 26.79 -18.60 4.01
N ARG A 706 26.41 -17.32 4.02
CA ARG A 706 26.94 -16.36 5.01
C ARG A 706 26.48 -16.65 6.44
N LEU A 707 25.25 -17.15 6.61
CA LEU A 707 24.76 -17.62 7.90
C LEU A 707 25.56 -18.83 8.39
N ALA A 708 25.84 -19.80 7.51
CA ALA A 708 26.69 -20.96 7.81
C ALA A 708 28.12 -20.54 8.19
N GLN A 709 28.74 -19.63 7.43
CA GLN A 709 30.04 -19.03 7.78
C GLN A 709 30.02 -18.42 9.18
N ARG A 710 28.99 -17.64 9.50
CA ARG A 710 28.87 -17.02 10.83
C ARG A 710 28.68 -18.05 11.95
N ILE A 711 27.92 -19.12 11.72
CA ILE A 711 27.75 -20.21 12.68
C ILE A 711 29.09 -20.90 12.95
N VAL A 712 29.85 -21.24 11.90
CA VAL A 712 31.19 -21.84 12.03
C VAL A 712 32.15 -20.90 12.75
N ASP A 713 32.16 -19.62 12.38
CA ASP A 713 33.01 -18.61 13.02
C ASP A 713 32.73 -18.51 14.52
N VAL A 714 31.47 -18.43 14.93
CA VAL A 714 31.09 -18.38 16.34
C VAL A 714 31.46 -19.69 17.04
N ALA A 715 31.20 -20.84 16.42
CA ALA A 715 31.51 -22.15 16.99
C ALA A 715 33.02 -22.34 17.25
N GLU A 716 33.89 -21.87 16.34
CA GLU A 716 35.34 -22.09 16.43
C GLU A 716 36.07 -21.05 17.31
N HIS A 717 35.52 -19.83 17.41
CA HIS A 717 36.14 -18.71 18.13
C HIS A 717 35.56 -18.48 19.53
N THR A 718 34.45 -19.13 19.87
CA THR A 718 33.87 -19.12 21.23
C THR A 718 33.97 -20.49 21.88
N VAL A 719 34.20 -20.51 23.19
CA VAL A 719 34.13 -21.72 24.02
C VAL A 719 32.89 -21.60 24.88
N ILE A 720 31.89 -22.43 24.57
CA ILE A 720 30.69 -22.60 25.38
C ILE A 720 30.77 -23.98 26.04
N PRO A 721 30.97 -24.08 27.36
CA PRO A 721 30.98 -25.35 28.08
C PRO A 721 29.66 -26.10 27.90
N THR A 722 29.71 -27.43 27.95
CA THR A 722 28.50 -28.26 28.04
C THR A 722 27.72 -27.90 29.30
N GLY A 723 26.44 -27.58 29.15
CA GLY A 723 25.53 -27.32 30.26
C GLY A 723 25.10 -28.61 30.97
N GLN A 724 24.45 -28.48 32.12
CA GLN A 724 23.72 -29.60 32.72
C GLN A 724 22.30 -29.64 32.13
N PRO A 725 21.80 -30.82 31.68
CA PRO A 725 20.41 -30.97 31.28
C PRO A 725 19.49 -30.59 32.44
N ALA A 726 18.60 -29.65 32.22
CA ALA A 726 17.60 -29.21 33.18
C ALA A 726 16.21 -29.72 32.78
N ASP A 727 15.28 -29.79 33.74
CA ASP A 727 13.88 -30.06 33.43
C ASP A 727 13.27 -28.90 32.62
N PHE A 728 13.04 -29.13 31.32
CA PHE A 728 12.55 -28.14 30.37
C PHE A 728 11.16 -27.61 30.74
N ALA A 729 10.32 -28.45 31.35
CA ALA A 729 8.93 -28.11 31.66
C ALA A 729 8.83 -27.06 32.78
N SER A 730 9.82 -27.02 33.68
CA SER A 730 9.85 -26.11 34.84
C SER A 730 10.68 -24.83 34.61
N GLN A 731 11.32 -24.66 33.45
CA GLN A 731 12.10 -23.46 33.18
C GLN A 731 11.22 -22.24 32.85
N PRO A 732 11.62 -21.03 33.28
CA PRO A 732 10.96 -19.80 32.85
C PRO A 732 11.27 -19.48 31.39
N SER A 733 10.37 -18.75 30.74
CA SER A 733 10.60 -18.18 29.40
C SER A 733 11.45 -16.92 29.48
N ALA A 734 12.37 -16.74 28.53
CA ALA A 734 13.14 -15.50 28.36
C ALA A 734 12.34 -14.35 27.72
N PHE A 735 11.16 -14.65 27.15
CA PHE A 735 10.32 -13.64 26.51
C PHE A 735 9.33 -13.01 27.49
N GLU A 736 8.87 -11.80 27.17
CA GLU A 736 7.92 -11.07 27.98
C GLU A 736 6.61 -11.86 28.17
N PRO A 737 5.98 -11.76 29.37
CA PRO A 737 4.67 -12.35 29.60
C PRO A 737 3.67 -11.74 28.61
N PRO A 738 2.75 -12.56 28.06
CA PRO A 738 1.82 -12.08 27.05
C PRO A 738 0.89 -11.01 27.62
N GLU A 739 0.57 -10.00 26.80
CA GLU A 739 -0.50 -9.07 27.15
C GLU A 739 -1.84 -9.84 27.22
N PRO A 740 -2.76 -9.43 28.12
CA PRO A 740 -4.10 -10.01 28.20
C PRO A 740 -4.86 -10.10 26.87
N ALA A 741 -4.59 -9.19 25.93
CA ALA A 741 -5.19 -9.14 24.60
C ALA A 741 -4.60 -10.17 23.61
N ASP A 742 -3.37 -10.64 23.85
CA ASP A 742 -2.72 -11.69 23.06
C ASP A 742 -3.12 -13.11 23.53
N LEU A 743 -3.77 -13.22 24.69
CA LEU A 743 -4.25 -14.47 25.26
C LEU A 743 -5.65 -14.81 24.74
N VAL A 744 -5.91 -16.10 24.53
CA VAL A 744 -7.27 -16.62 24.35
C VAL A 744 -7.44 -17.78 25.32
N ARG A 745 -8.47 -17.75 26.15
CA ARG A 745 -8.77 -18.85 27.06
C ARG A 745 -9.81 -19.76 26.44
N ILE A 746 -9.55 -21.07 26.50
CA ILE A 746 -10.41 -22.12 25.96
C ILE A 746 -10.82 -23.00 27.13
N SER A 747 -12.05 -22.84 27.60
CA SER A 747 -12.60 -23.62 28.70
C SER A 747 -13.48 -24.75 28.17
N VAL A 748 -13.31 -25.95 28.69
CA VAL A 748 -14.07 -27.13 28.25
C VAL A 748 -15.11 -27.50 29.30
N PHE A 749 -16.38 -27.42 28.93
CA PHE A 749 -17.52 -27.88 29.73
C PHE A 749 -17.98 -29.25 29.20
N SER A 750 -17.47 -30.33 29.80
CA SER A 750 -17.76 -31.72 29.40
C SER A 750 -17.76 -32.67 30.61
N TYR A 751 -18.05 -33.95 30.41
CA TYR A 751 -17.89 -35.00 31.44
C TYR A 751 -16.45 -35.55 31.49
N ARG A 752 -16.04 -36.01 32.67
CA ARG A 752 -14.97 -37.00 32.80
C ARG A 752 -15.56 -38.39 32.56
N GLN A 753 -14.76 -39.33 32.07
CA GLN A 753 -15.23 -40.69 31.81
C GLN A 753 -15.86 -41.37 33.06
N SER A 754 -15.37 -41.05 34.26
CA SER A 754 -15.89 -41.57 35.54
C SER A 754 -17.24 -40.98 35.98
N GLU A 755 -17.72 -39.93 35.33
CA GLU A 755 -18.89 -39.14 35.74
C GLU A 755 -20.06 -39.27 34.76
N LEU A 756 -19.93 -40.13 33.75
CA LEU A 756 -20.89 -40.24 32.67
C LEU A 756 -22.24 -40.81 33.14
N PRO A 757 -23.37 -40.31 32.60
CA PRO A 757 -24.67 -40.94 32.77
C PRO A 757 -24.67 -42.38 32.25
N ALA A 758 -25.49 -43.25 32.84
CA ALA A 758 -25.57 -44.68 32.47
C ALA A 758 -25.85 -44.90 30.97
N ASP A 759 -26.56 -43.97 30.32
CA ASP A 759 -26.98 -44.05 28.92
C ASP A 759 -25.94 -43.50 27.93
N ARG A 760 -24.78 -42.99 28.39
CA ARG A 760 -23.74 -42.37 27.54
C ARG A 760 -22.47 -43.22 27.46
N SER A 761 -22.03 -43.52 26.24
CA SER A 761 -20.77 -44.24 26.01
C SER A 761 -19.54 -43.42 26.42
N GLY A 762 -18.58 -44.08 27.10
CA GLY A 762 -17.29 -43.50 27.47
C GLY A 762 -16.30 -43.30 26.33
N THR A 763 -16.60 -43.77 25.12
CA THR A 763 -15.71 -43.72 23.95
C THR A 763 -15.30 -42.31 23.50
N TRP A 764 -16.06 -41.28 23.90
CA TRP A 764 -15.87 -39.88 23.49
C TRP A 764 -15.20 -39.01 24.57
N TYR A 765 -14.90 -39.59 25.74
CA TYR A 765 -14.42 -38.89 26.93
C TYR A 765 -13.16 -39.56 27.48
N GLY A 766 -12.31 -38.78 28.13
CA GLY A 766 -11.10 -39.27 28.79
C GLY A 766 -11.10 -39.05 30.30
N SER A 767 -9.91 -39.16 30.89
CA SER A 767 -9.70 -38.97 32.32
C SER A 767 -9.92 -37.52 32.76
N ARG A 768 -9.61 -36.56 31.89
CA ARG A 768 -9.84 -35.12 32.07
C ARG A 768 -11.00 -34.66 31.21
N ARG A 769 -11.66 -33.56 31.58
CA ARG A 769 -12.73 -32.95 30.77
C ARG A 769 -12.20 -32.40 29.45
N THR A 770 -10.94 -31.96 29.44
CA THR A 770 -10.25 -31.47 28.24
C THR A 770 -9.98 -32.55 27.21
N ASP A 771 -10.05 -33.84 27.59
CA ASP A 771 -9.82 -34.99 26.70
C ASP A 771 -11.03 -35.31 25.79
N TRP A 772 -12.07 -34.46 25.82
CA TRP A 772 -13.32 -34.65 25.09
C TRP A 772 -13.12 -34.62 23.56
N GLN A 773 -13.69 -35.61 22.87
CA GLN A 773 -13.44 -35.89 21.45
C GLN A 773 -14.76 -36.09 20.67
N PRO A 774 -15.59 -35.05 20.45
CA PRO A 774 -16.93 -35.20 19.88
C PRO A 774 -16.97 -35.67 18.43
N TYR A 775 -15.89 -35.50 17.64
CA TYR A 775 -15.86 -35.80 16.20
C TYR A 775 -15.18 -37.13 15.82
N ARG A 776 -15.09 -38.12 16.72
CA ARG A 776 -14.75 -39.49 16.30
C ARG A 776 -15.78 -40.04 15.28
N PRO A 777 -15.40 -41.00 14.41
CA PRO A 777 -14.03 -41.48 14.18
C PRO A 777 -13.17 -40.52 13.36
N ASP A 778 -13.71 -39.40 12.87
CA ASP A 778 -12.98 -38.47 11.99
C ASP A 778 -11.79 -37.80 12.65
N SER A 779 -11.88 -37.50 13.94
CA SER A 779 -10.76 -37.08 14.77
C SER A 779 -10.76 -37.82 16.11
N VAL A 780 -9.61 -38.41 16.45
CA VAL A 780 -9.32 -39.00 17.78
C VAL A 780 -8.56 -38.03 18.68
N ARG A 781 -8.37 -36.78 18.24
CA ARG A 781 -7.67 -35.75 19.00
C ARG A 781 -8.67 -34.97 19.87
N PRO A 782 -8.32 -34.59 21.11
CA PRO A 782 -9.17 -33.74 21.93
C PRO A 782 -9.52 -32.43 21.24
N LEU A 783 -10.80 -32.04 21.28
CA LEU A 783 -11.28 -30.86 20.56
C LEU A 783 -10.62 -29.56 21.04
N ALA A 784 -10.28 -29.49 22.32
CA ALA A 784 -9.62 -28.33 22.91
C ALA A 784 -8.24 -28.07 22.30
N GLU A 785 -7.54 -29.11 21.87
CA GLU A 785 -6.24 -28.99 21.20
C GLU A 785 -6.41 -28.47 19.77
N ASP A 786 -7.45 -28.92 19.05
CA ASP A 786 -7.78 -28.37 17.73
C ASP A 786 -8.19 -26.89 17.83
N ALA A 787 -8.96 -26.53 18.87
CA ALA A 787 -9.32 -25.15 19.18
C ALA A 787 -8.08 -24.28 19.50
N ALA A 788 -7.14 -24.82 20.28
CA ALA A 788 -5.90 -24.14 20.60
C ALA A 788 -5.02 -23.92 19.36
N ASP A 789 -4.94 -24.89 18.44
CA ASP A 789 -4.20 -24.73 17.19
C ASP A 789 -4.81 -23.66 16.28
N ILE A 790 -6.14 -23.58 16.22
CA ILE A 790 -6.84 -22.50 15.51
C ILE A 790 -6.46 -21.14 16.09
N ALA A 791 -6.52 -20.98 17.42
CA ALA A 791 -6.11 -19.74 18.08
C ALA A 791 -4.62 -19.40 17.84
N ARG A 792 -3.72 -20.39 17.85
CA ARG A 792 -2.29 -20.21 17.51
C ARG A 792 -2.09 -19.81 16.05
N ALA A 793 -2.86 -20.39 15.13
CA ALA A 793 -2.83 -20.02 13.71
C ALA A 793 -3.26 -18.57 13.49
N MET A 794 -4.21 -18.10 14.28
CA MET A 794 -4.66 -16.70 14.30
C MET A 794 -3.70 -15.75 15.05
N GLY A 795 -2.59 -16.24 15.61
CA GLY A 795 -1.56 -15.43 16.27
C GLY A 795 -1.79 -15.15 17.76
N PHE A 796 -2.74 -15.84 18.39
CA PHE A 796 -3.02 -15.77 19.82
C PHE A 796 -2.31 -16.88 20.60
N ARG A 797 -2.12 -16.67 21.91
CA ARG A 797 -1.62 -17.68 22.83
C ARG A 797 -2.80 -18.34 23.56
N PRO A 798 -3.18 -19.59 23.21
CA PRO A 798 -4.27 -20.27 23.87
C PRO A 798 -3.88 -20.79 25.26
N SER A 799 -4.81 -20.77 26.20
CA SER A 799 -4.74 -21.55 27.44
C SER A 799 -5.95 -22.49 27.52
N ILE A 800 -5.72 -23.79 27.73
CA ILE A 800 -6.78 -24.79 27.86
C ILE A 800 -7.01 -25.07 29.34
N VAL A 801 -8.25 -24.98 29.80
CA VAL A 801 -8.64 -25.24 31.20
C VAL A 801 -9.96 -26.01 31.27
N GLU A 802 -10.20 -26.71 32.38
CA GLU A 802 -11.54 -27.23 32.69
C GLU A 802 -12.45 -26.04 33.08
N PHE A 803 -13.71 -26.04 32.63
CA PHE A 803 -14.62 -24.92 32.88
C PHE A 803 -14.76 -24.57 34.37
N GLU A 804 -14.75 -25.58 35.24
CA GLU A 804 -14.89 -25.41 36.69
C GLU A 804 -13.79 -24.54 37.29
N GLU A 805 -12.54 -24.67 36.83
CA GLU A 805 -11.37 -23.92 37.30
C GLU A 805 -11.47 -22.41 36.97
N GLU A 806 -12.16 -22.08 35.88
CA GLU A 806 -12.31 -20.69 35.40
C GLU A 806 -13.66 -20.07 35.79
N SER A 807 -14.68 -20.88 36.05
CA SER A 807 -16.06 -20.42 36.23
C SER A 807 -16.20 -19.36 37.33
N GLU A 808 -15.48 -19.50 38.44
CA GLU A 808 -15.49 -18.53 39.55
C GLU A 808 -14.86 -17.19 39.14
N HIS A 809 -13.78 -17.22 38.36
CA HIS A 809 -13.13 -16.03 37.82
C HIS A 809 -14.03 -15.30 36.82
N LEU A 810 -14.65 -16.05 35.89
CA LEU A 810 -15.60 -15.52 34.90
C LEU A 810 -16.86 -14.94 35.56
N LEU A 811 -17.27 -15.49 36.71
CA LEU A 811 -18.42 -15.00 37.50
C LEU A 811 -18.05 -13.89 38.50
N GLY A 812 -16.76 -13.63 38.72
CA GLY A 812 -16.24 -12.62 39.64
C GLY A 812 -16.37 -11.17 39.14
N ALA A 813 -16.29 -10.20 40.06
CA ALA A 813 -16.52 -8.79 39.75
C ALA A 813 -15.53 -8.18 38.75
N ALA A 814 -14.31 -8.74 38.64
CA ALA A 814 -13.26 -8.25 37.75
C ALA A 814 -13.51 -8.56 36.26
N GLY A 815 -14.40 -9.52 35.94
CA GLY A 815 -14.60 -9.98 34.57
C GLY A 815 -13.48 -10.90 34.08
N PRO A 816 -13.54 -11.38 32.82
CA PRO A 816 -12.52 -12.27 32.28
C PRO A 816 -11.17 -11.55 32.17
N ALA A 817 -10.08 -12.25 32.49
CA ALA A 817 -8.72 -11.70 32.37
C ALA A 817 -8.20 -11.72 30.92
N ALA A 818 -8.86 -12.43 30.02
CA ALA A 818 -8.53 -12.55 28.60
C ALA A 818 -9.82 -12.91 27.83
N PRO A 819 -9.87 -12.68 26.49
CA PRO A 819 -10.91 -13.24 25.63
C PRO A 819 -11.12 -14.73 25.88
N SER A 820 -12.37 -15.18 26.06
CA SER A 820 -12.66 -16.57 26.46
C SER A 820 -13.66 -17.25 25.51
N VAL A 821 -13.35 -18.49 25.15
CA VAL A 821 -14.20 -19.37 24.35
C VAL A 821 -14.54 -20.61 25.18
N VAL A 822 -15.82 -20.87 25.38
CA VAL A 822 -16.30 -22.02 26.16
C VAL A 822 -16.84 -23.09 25.22
N LEU A 823 -16.19 -24.24 25.18
CA LEU A 823 -16.64 -25.42 24.43
C LEU A 823 -17.64 -26.19 25.30
N VAL A 824 -18.88 -26.31 24.85
CA VAL A 824 -19.97 -26.89 25.63
C VAL A 824 -20.40 -28.22 25.04
N ASP A 825 -20.20 -29.29 25.81
CA ASP A 825 -20.85 -30.59 25.56
C ASP A 825 -22.29 -30.54 26.04
N ARG A 826 -23.24 -30.75 25.13
CA ARG A 826 -24.68 -30.74 25.49
C ARG A 826 -25.03 -31.84 26.47
N TRP A 827 -24.34 -32.98 26.46
CA TRP A 827 -24.57 -34.05 27.44
C TRP A 827 -24.28 -33.57 28.86
N ALA A 828 -23.25 -32.74 29.06
CA ALA A 828 -22.88 -32.20 30.37
C ALA A 828 -23.97 -31.28 30.97
N LEU A 829 -24.95 -30.83 30.19
CA LEU A 829 -26.11 -30.06 30.67
C LEU A 829 -27.08 -30.88 31.53
N LEU A 830 -26.98 -32.22 31.50
CA LEU A 830 -27.77 -33.12 32.35
C LEU A 830 -27.34 -33.06 33.83
N ASP A 831 -26.11 -32.64 34.10
CA ASP A 831 -25.65 -32.43 35.47
C ASP A 831 -26.25 -31.15 36.06
N THR A 832 -27.17 -31.34 37.00
CA THR A 832 -27.92 -30.26 37.64
C THR A 832 -27.04 -29.33 38.48
N ARG A 833 -25.91 -29.82 39.01
CA ARG A 833 -25.00 -29.01 39.83
C ARG A 833 -24.14 -28.11 38.95
N ARG A 834 -23.63 -28.62 37.83
CA ARG A 834 -22.72 -27.89 36.94
C ARG A 834 -23.42 -26.89 36.03
N ARG A 835 -24.61 -27.22 35.55
CA ARG A 835 -25.36 -26.34 34.62
C ARG A 835 -25.74 -24.97 35.22
N GLU A 836 -25.83 -24.85 36.55
CA GLU A 836 -26.17 -23.56 37.19
C GLU A 836 -25.05 -22.53 37.05
N ALA A 837 -23.78 -22.94 37.10
CA ALA A 837 -22.64 -22.05 36.86
C ALA A 837 -22.66 -21.52 35.41
N LEU A 838 -22.92 -22.41 34.45
CA LEU A 838 -23.06 -22.05 33.03
C LEU A 838 -24.23 -21.09 32.79
N ARG A 839 -25.38 -21.33 33.45
CA ARG A 839 -26.57 -20.47 33.37
C ARG A 839 -26.30 -19.07 33.93
N ARG A 840 -25.59 -18.97 35.05
CA ARG A 840 -25.20 -17.68 35.63
C ARG A 840 -24.27 -16.91 34.70
N LEU A 841 -23.35 -17.60 34.02
CA LEU A 841 -22.43 -16.99 33.07
C LEU A 841 -23.16 -16.46 31.83
N ASP A 842 -24.07 -17.25 31.25
CA ASP A 842 -24.91 -16.84 30.11
C ASP A 842 -25.76 -15.60 30.45
N ARG A 843 -26.39 -15.58 31.63
CA ARG A 843 -27.20 -14.43 32.10
C ARG A 843 -26.40 -13.15 32.29
N ARG A 844 -25.12 -13.26 32.63
CA ARG A 844 -24.23 -12.08 32.77
C ARG A 844 -23.92 -11.46 31.41
N ASN A 845 -24.08 -12.22 30.32
CA ASN A 845 -23.92 -11.77 28.93
C ASN A 845 -22.60 -11.02 28.71
N ILE A 846 -21.50 -11.62 29.17
CA ILE A 846 -20.16 -11.04 29.02
C ILE A 846 -19.78 -11.14 27.54
N ALA A 847 -19.69 -10.00 26.85
CA ALA A 847 -19.49 -9.97 25.41
C ALA A 847 -18.18 -10.64 24.94
N SER A 848 -17.16 -10.67 25.80
CA SER A 848 -15.86 -11.31 25.55
C SER A 848 -15.82 -12.82 25.84
N VAL A 849 -16.96 -13.41 26.24
CA VAL A 849 -17.11 -14.86 26.44
C VAL A 849 -18.03 -15.40 25.34
N VAL A 850 -17.53 -16.31 24.53
CA VAL A 850 -18.28 -16.90 23.41
C VAL A 850 -18.43 -18.41 23.62
N PHE A 851 -19.67 -18.90 23.61
CA PHE A 851 -19.94 -20.34 23.67
C PHE A 851 -19.83 -20.96 22.27
N ILE A 852 -19.39 -22.21 22.19
CA ILE A 852 -19.49 -23.09 21.01
C ILE A 852 -20.08 -24.41 21.48
N GLU A 853 -21.05 -24.95 20.74
CA GLU A 853 -21.72 -26.22 21.08
C GLU A 853 -21.45 -27.25 19.98
N PRO A 854 -20.31 -27.96 20.00
CA PRO A 854 -20.00 -29.05 19.06
C PRO A 854 -21.09 -30.12 19.05
N TRP A 855 -21.51 -30.56 17.85
CA TRP A 855 -22.58 -31.55 17.73
C TRP A 855 -22.35 -32.51 16.56
N ASN A 856 -21.74 -33.66 16.83
CA ASN A 856 -21.50 -34.65 15.80
C ASN A 856 -22.80 -35.35 15.36
N ARG A 857 -23.23 -35.09 14.13
CA ARG A 857 -24.45 -35.70 13.54
C ARG A 857 -24.30 -37.20 13.25
N ALA A 858 -23.09 -37.74 13.31
CA ALA A 858 -22.84 -39.18 13.15
C ALA A 858 -22.95 -39.97 14.47
N ASP A 859 -23.08 -39.30 15.62
CA ASP A 859 -23.26 -39.96 16.92
C ASP A 859 -24.73 -40.34 17.14
N GLY A 860 -25.03 -41.62 16.96
CA GLY A 860 -26.38 -42.17 17.09
C GLY A 860 -27.03 -41.97 18.48
N GLN A 861 -26.25 -41.95 19.56
CA GLN A 861 -26.80 -41.66 20.90
C GLN A 861 -27.19 -40.18 21.02
N SER A 862 -26.38 -39.29 20.47
CA SER A 862 -26.64 -37.84 20.46
C SER A 862 -27.87 -37.50 19.61
N LEU A 863 -28.04 -38.12 18.44
CA LEU A 863 -29.24 -37.97 17.60
C LEU A 863 -30.53 -38.41 18.32
N GLN A 864 -30.49 -39.52 19.07
CA GLN A 864 -31.67 -40.01 19.80
C GLN A 864 -32.14 -39.04 20.90
N GLN A 865 -31.20 -38.32 21.53
CA GLN A 865 -31.47 -37.40 22.63
C GLN A 865 -31.48 -35.92 22.18
N GLU A 866 -31.36 -35.64 20.88
CA GLU A 866 -31.19 -34.29 20.32
C GLU A 866 -32.28 -33.31 20.79
N ARG A 867 -33.56 -33.68 20.67
CA ARG A 867 -34.67 -32.81 21.09
C ARG A 867 -34.61 -32.40 22.56
N MET A 868 -34.25 -33.35 23.43
CA MET A 868 -34.16 -33.08 24.87
C MET A 868 -32.96 -32.17 25.17
N LEU A 869 -31.79 -32.48 24.59
CA LEU A 869 -30.55 -31.75 24.83
C LEU A 869 -30.59 -30.34 24.21
N ASP A 870 -31.23 -30.17 23.05
CA ASP A 870 -31.47 -28.85 22.46
C ASP A 870 -32.44 -28.01 23.29
N GLY A 871 -33.52 -28.61 23.81
CA GLY A 871 -34.44 -27.92 24.73
C GLY A 871 -33.74 -27.47 26.03
N LEU A 872 -32.79 -28.27 26.54
CA LEU A 872 -31.95 -27.87 27.67
C LEU A 872 -31.00 -26.73 27.29
N GLY A 873 -30.37 -26.80 26.12
CA GLY A 873 -29.52 -25.72 25.58
C GLY A 873 -30.29 -24.41 25.44
N ASP A 874 -31.49 -24.44 24.87
CA ASP A 874 -32.35 -23.25 24.70
C ASP A 874 -32.76 -22.62 26.03
N SER A 875 -32.99 -23.43 27.07
CA SER A 875 -33.36 -22.94 28.40
C SER A 875 -32.18 -22.37 29.19
N LEU A 876 -30.97 -22.93 29.01
CA LEU A 876 -29.78 -22.61 29.79
C LEU A 876 -28.90 -21.54 29.16
N LEU A 877 -28.76 -21.56 27.83
CA LEU A 877 -27.96 -20.65 27.02
C LEU A 877 -28.86 -19.65 26.26
N SER A 878 -29.99 -19.28 26.85
CA SER A 878 -31.02 -18.47 26.18
C SER A 878 -30.48 -17.12 25.69
N THR A 879 -29.54 -16.52 26.40
CA THR A 879 -28.99 -15.19 26.08
C THR A 879 -28.01 -15.27 24.93
N SER A 880 -27.09 -16.23 24.98
CA SER A 880 -26.10 -16.47 23.91
C SER A 880 -26.71 -17.05 22.64
N ARG A 881 -27.69 -17.97 22.74
CA ARG A 881 -28.45 -18.46 21.58
C ARG A 881 -29.33 -17.36 20.97
N ALA A 882 -29.94 -16.48 21.77
CA ALA A 882 -30.65 -15.30 21.24
C ALA A 882 -29.70 -14.29 20.57
N ALA A 883 -28.47 -14.13 21.07
CA ALA A 883 -27.46 -13.29 20.44
C ALA A 883 -26.97 -13.88 19.10
N ARG A 884 -26.88 -15.21 18.97
CA ARG A 884 -26.62 -15.92 17.70
C ARG A 884 -27.77 -15.83 16.70
N LEU A 885 -29.01 -15.85 17.17
CA LEU A 885 -30.23 -15.80 16.35
C LEU A 885 -30.63 -14.38 15.92
N ARG A 886 -30.02 -13.32 16.47
CA ARG A 886 -30.16 -11.98 15.91
C ARG A 886 -29.50 -11.99 14.53
N PRO A 887 -30.22 -11.62 13.45
CA PRO A 887 -29.63 -11.57 12.13
C PRO A 887 -28.55 -10.49 12.15
N SER A 888 -27.30 -10.93 12.25
CA SER A 888 -26.17 -10.07 11.96
C SER A 888 -26.21 -9.81 10.46
N LEU A 889 -26.04 -8.55 10.04
CA LEU A 889 -26.09 -8.09 8.64
C LEU A 889 -24.97 -8.69 7.75
N ARG A 890 -24.35 -9.80 8.17
CA ARG A 890 -23.14 -10.39 7.59
C ARG A 890 -23.31 -11.67 6.80
N GLU A 891 -24.45 -12.37 6.86
CA GLU A 891 -24.50 -13.71 6.25
C GLU A 891 -25.79 -13.96 5.47
N GLY A 892 -25.63 -14.19 4.16
CA GLY A 892 -26.53 -15.04 3.39
C GLY A 892 -25.93 -16.45 3.41
N GLY A 893 -26.56 -17.37 4.13
CA GLY A 893 -26.18 -18.77 4.15
C GLY A 893 -26.43 -19.43 5.51
N ALA A 894 -27.60 -20.05 5.65
CA ALA A 894 -28.05 -20.90 6.75
C ALA A 894 -28.03 -20.31 8.18
N ALA A 895 -29.14 -20.46 8.91
CA ALA A 895 -29.13 -20.29 10.36
C ALA A 895 -28.01 -21.18 10.93
N ALA A 896 -27.01 -20.59 11.58
CA ALA A 896 -25.86 -21.30 12.12
C ALA A 896 -26.31 -22.29 13.21
N GLY A 897 -26.56 -23.54 12.80
CA GLY A 897 -26.73 -24.66 13.71
C GLY A 897 -25.42 -24.98 14.44
N ALA A 898 -25.49 -25.87 15.43
CA ALA A 898 -24.29 -26.40 16.06
C ALA A 898 -23.37 -27.06 15.02
N PRO A 899 -22.04 -26.84 15.08
CA PRO A 899 -21.11 -27.38 14.11
C PRO A 899 -21.19 -28.91 14.10
N GLY A 900 -21.56 -29.43 12.93
CA GLY A 900 -21.84 -30.83 12.64
C GLY A 900 -20.60 -31.68 12.38
N SER A 901 -19.53 -31.02 11.95
CA SER A 901 -18.26 -31.61 11.51
C SER A 901 -17.07 -30.80 12.05
N LEU A 902 -15.87 -31.38 11.97
CA LEU A 902 -14.63 -30.70 12.37
C LEU A 902 -14.34 -29.44 11.54
N GLU A 903 -14.73 -29.44 10.26
CA GLU A 903 -14.56 -28.30 9.35
C GLU A 903 -15.52 -27.15 9.69
N GLU A 904 -16.80 -27.47 9.95
CA GLU A 904 -17.78 -26.49 10.44
C GLU A 904 -17.33 -25.91 11.80
N PHE A 905 -16.76 -26.75 12.67
CA PHE A 905 -16.19 -26.30 13.95
C PHE A 905 -15.03 -25.32 13.76
N ARG A 906 -14.11 -25.59 12.82
CA ARG A 906 -12.97 -24.71 12.53
C ARG A 906 -13.46 -23.30 12.18
N GLY A 907 -14.39 -23.19 11.23
CA GLY A 907 -14.94 -21.90 10.82
C GLY A 907 -15.74 -21.19 11.92
N GLU A 908 -16.43 -21.93 12.80
CA GLU A 908 -17.09 -21.34 13.98
C GLU A 908 -16.10 -20.89 15.05
N MET A 909 -15.02 -21.64 15.28
CA MET A 909 -13.98 -21.30 16.25
C MET A 909 -13.25 -20.01 15.87
N GLU A 910 -12.88 -19.84 14.59
CA GLU A 910 -12.25 -18.60 14.10
C GLU A 910 -13.16 -17.38 14.33
N ARG A 911 -14.45 -17.52 14.00
CA ARG A 911 -15.46 -16.49 14.25
C ARG A 911 -15.64 -16.22 15.74
N ALA A 912 -15.65 -17.25 16.58
CA ALA A 912 -15.80 -17.12 18.02
C ALA A 912 -14.62 -16.39 18.67
N VAL A 913 -13.38 -16.73 18.30
CA VAL A 913 -12.17 -16.03 18.76
C VAL A 913 -12.22 -14.55 18.37
N MET A 914 -12.54 -14.24 17.11
CA MET A 914 -12.65 -12.85 16.67
C MET A 914 -13.72 -12.06 17.43
N ARG A 915 -14.89 -12.66 17.70
CA ARG A 915 -15.95 -12.03 18.49
C ARG A 915 -15.51 -11.78 19.92
N ALA A 916 -14.90 -12.78 20.56
CA ALA A 916 -14.40 -12.68 21.94
C ALA A 916 -13.34 -11.58 22.08
N VAL A 917 -12.37 -11.55 21.16
CA VAL A 917 -11.27 -10.55 21.15
C VAL A 917 -11.81 -9.14 20.90
N THR A 918 -12.64 -8.96 19.86
CA THR A 918 -13.21 -7.64 19.53
C THR A 918 -14.03 -7.10 20.70
N ALA A 919 -14.81 -7.96 21.36
CA ALA A 919 -15.60 -7.57 22.51
C ALA A 919 -14.77 -7.30 23.76
N PHE A 920 -13.66 -8.03 23.95
CA PHE A 920 -12.71 -7.80 25.04
C PHE A 920 -11.99 -6.46 24.88
N GLU A 921 -11.50 -6.16 23.68
CA GLU A 921 -10.88 -4.87 23.34
C GLU A 921 -11.89 -3.69 23.47
N SER A 922 -13.19 -3.96 23.29
CA SER A 922 -14.25 -2.96 23.42
C SER A 922 -14.69 -2.67 24.86
N GLN A 923 -14.25 -3.46 25.86
CA GLN A 923 -14.62 -3.27 27.27
C GLN A 923 -13.74 -2.18 27.93
N PRO A 924 -14.32 -1.26 28.73
CA PRO A 924 -13.53 -0.27 29.45
C PRO A 924 -12.61 -0.95 30.46
N ALA A 925 -11.32 -0.61 30.46
CA ALA A 925 -10.38 -1.09 31.48
C ALA A 925 -10.93 -0.78 32.89
N PRO A 926 -10.87 -1.72 33.85
CA PRO A 926 -11.30 -1.46 35.21
C PRO A 926 -10.48 -0.29 35.79
N ARG A 927 -11.16 0.72 36.32
CA ARG A 927 -10.51 1.82 37.05
C ARG A 927 -9.66 1.21 38.18
N PRO A 928 -8.39 1.61 38.36
CA PRO A 928 -7.64 1.22 39.55
C PRO A 928 -8.42 1.67 40.80
N ARG A 929 -8.57 0.76 41.77
CA ARG A 929 -9.25 1.07 43.04
C ARG A 929 -8.42 2.13 43.80
N PRO A 930 -9.08 3.10 44.44
CA PRO A 930 -8.40 4.09 45.27
C PRO A 930 -8.07 3.47 46.65
N GLU A 931 -7.14 2.52 46.73
CA GLU A 931 -6.67 2.01 48.04
C GLU A 931 -5.14 1.89 48.19
N ASP A 932 -4.32 2.12 47.16
CA ASP A 932 -2.85 2.13 47.31
C ASP A 932 -2.23 3.55 47.29
N GLN A 933 -2.87 4.50 47.97
CA GLN A 933 -2.24 5.76 48.38
C GLN A 933 -2.15 5.86 49.91
N THR A 934 -1.59 4.82 50.54
CA THR A 934 -0.98 4.94 51.87
C THR A 934 -0.03 3.76 52.06
N THR A 935 1.21 3.84 51.56
CA THR A 935 2.44 3.81 52.38
C THR A 935 3.64 4.24 51.55
#